data_AF-A0A9X2M861-F1
#
_entry.id   AF-A0A9X2M861-F1
#
_cell.length_a   1.000
_cell.length_b   1.000
_cell.length_c   1.000
_cell.angle_alpha   90.00
_cell.angle_beta   90.00
_cell.angle_gamma   90.00
#
_symmetry.space_group_name_H-M   'P 1'
#
loop_
_entity.id
_entity.type
_entity.pdbx_description
1 polymer ?
#
loop_
_entity_poly.entity_id
_entity_poly.type
_entity_poly.pdbx_seq_one_letter_code
_entity_poly.pdbx_strand_id
1 'polypeptide(L)'
;AKVVALRSKALRRLAGGGAMASLGVGQDRAGQLLSGLGDQAAGVGVAAVNGPSSTVVSGPPEQVAAVVAACQAVGERARLIEVDYASHGPQVDEIRGELMRVLEGIRPLDTAGSDTAFYSTVTGGRAVTTDLDTGYWVTNLRERVRFTDAVEALLADGHRVFIEASTHPVLTLGLQETFDEADIAAVTVPTLRRDHGGQAQLLHSLAQAFTAGVDVDWSAAFPANPTPRTVDLPTYAFQRQRYWATATGRVGDVGAAGLQRVEHPLLRAAVGLAGGGLVLTGRVSATGGDGWLGDHVVAGASLVPGAALVEWALRAADEAGCGGVEELALQVPLVVPESGGLRVQIVVGEAAEDGRRDVRVYSRPDRDAEPGADPDWVSHAEGVLSPSTASTAADGLAGVWPPEGAKPMDVEGFYERAAAAGYAYGPSFQGVCAVWRDGADLLAEVALPEAAGDADGFGIHPALLDAALHPMLLAADTESADDEGMRLPFAWNGVSLWATEATTGRVRLSPRHPSPDQDGAAGERGLRVVVTDAMGAPVLTVDSLMMRPADPGQLRSGNGRGADGLFTLDWIPMPGLLDVDASDAMGWVVLGEDSLHLAEEPGLVCHPDLEALVAALDDGAPPPAFAVTYLPADGDPAEAGAVARAADGLAAVGEALELVRGWLAEPRLADARLVVVTRGAVSIDGPHGEDSGDGALNVAAAGLWGLLRSAQAEHPDRFVLLDLHQATDSAAGEVADAVVRAVRADEPQVALRAGRPMVPRLMRARDTGGADEAESEGLTPAGLDPDGTVLITGGTGLLGGLVAEHLVRTWQVKHLVLVSRRGPDAPGAPELAERLSDFGARVGIVAVDVTDADAVADVVAGIDSAYPLTGVIHAAGLLDDAMVTSQTREQVARVWAAKATAAAHLHTATADLPLRMFVMFSSAAGVVGNAGQAGYAAANAFVDALVAHRRALGLPGHSLAWGLWAQASEMTGHMGRADLTRLRGMKPLSSERGLALLDAACRFAHPLMVAVD
;
A
#
# COMPACT_ATOMS: atom_id res chain seq x y z
N ALA A 1 -6.27 -51.53 45.07
CA ALA A 1 -5.62 -52.85 45.28
C ALA A 1 -5.97 -53.51 46.63
N LYS A 2 -5.66 -52.87 47.78
CA LYS A 2 -5.88 -53.46 49.13
C LYS A 2 -7.33 -53.92 49.38
N VAL A 3 -8.32 -53.08 49.07
CA VAL A 3 -9.76 -53.40 49.21
C VAL A 3 -10.12 -54.66 48.40
N VAL A 4 -9.74 -54.70 47.12
CA VAL A 4 -10.00 -55.84 46.22
C VAL A 4 -9.39 -57.14 46.76
N ALA A 5 -8.11 -57.12 47.16
CA ALA A 5 -7.41 -58.31 47.65
C ALA A 5 -8.04 -58.88 48.94
N LEU A 6 -8.38 -58.02 49.89
CA LEU A 6 -8.96 -58.43 51.17
C LEU A 6 -10.43 -58.89 51.02
N ARG A 7 -11.20 -58.20 50.18
CA ARG A 7 -12.55 -58.63 49.78
C ARG A 7 -12.53 -60.01 49.14
N SER A 8 -11.66 -60.25 48.16
CA SER A 8 -11.55 -61.56 47.49
C SER A 8 -11.13 -62.68 48.45
N LYS A 9 -10.32 -62.37 49.47
CA LYS A 9 -9.97 -63.35 50.52
C LYS A 9 -11.17 -63.72 51.39
N ALA A 10 -11.97 -62.73 51.80
CA ALA A 10 -13.17 -62.95 52.61
C ALA A 10 -14.26 -63.72 51.84
N LEU A 11 -14.42 -63.44 50.54
CA LEU A 11 -15.40 -64.10 49.66
C LEU A 11 -15.21 -65.63 49.57
N ARG A 12 -13.99 -66.15 49.82
CA ARG A 12 -13.76 -67.61 49.86
C ARG A 12 -14.60 -68.35 50.89
N ARG A 13 -15.12 -67.66 51.92
CA ARG A 13 -16.01 -68.27 52.93
C ARG A 13 -17.42 -68.51 52.39
N LEU A 14 -17.81 -67.82 51.32
CA LEU A 14 -19.12 -67.96 50.67
C LEU A 14 -19.11 -68.96 49.50
N ALA A 15 -17.93 -69.47 49.14
CA ALA A 15 -17.72 -70.37 48.00
C ALA A 15 -18.60 -71.63 48.10
N GLY A 16 -19.29 -71.95 47.01
CA GLY A 16 -20.24 -73.05 46.88
C GLY A 16 -21.66 -72.76 47.40
N GLY A 17 -21.89 -71.62 48.06
CA GLY A 17 -23.18 -71.29 48.70
C GLY A 17 -24.13 -70.42 47.87
N GLY A 18 -23.68 -69.92 46.72
CA GLY A 18 -24.48 -69.02 45.88
C GLY A 18 -24.12 -69.12 44.41
N ALA A 19 -24.96 -68.53 43.56
CA ALA A 19 -24.73 -68.39 42.14
C ALA A 19 -25.20 -67.03 41.65
N MET A 20 -24.71 -66.64 40.46
CA MET A 20 -25.16 -65.44 39.75
C MET A 20 -25.42 -65.77 38.29
N ALA A 21 -26.40 -65.10 37.69
CA ALA A 21 -26.73 -65.24 36.28
C ALA A 21 -27.01 -63.89 35.62
N SER A 22 -26.52 -63.73 34.39
CA SER A 22 -26.89 -62.63 33.51
C SER A 22 -28.13 -63.00 32.71
N LEU A 23 -29.11 -62.10 32.69
CA LEU A 23 -30.37 -62.20 31.95
C LEU A 23 -30.41 -61.07 30.91
N GLY A 24 -30.76 -61.40 29.67
CA GLY A 24 -30.97 -60.47 28.57
C GLY A 24 -32.34 -59.79 28.64
N VAL A 25 -32.76 -59.39 29.83
CA VAL A 25 -34.00 -58.65 30.08
C VAL A 25 -33.75 -57.51 31.07
N GLY A 26 -34.58 -56.46 30.98
CA GLY A 26 -34.56 -55.34 31.91
C GLY A 26 -35.07 -55.66 33.32
N GLN A 27 -34.91 -54.71 34.23
CA GLN A 27 -35.26 -54.86 35.65
C GLN A 27 -36.72 -55.29 35.86
N ASP A 28 -37.67 -54.64 35.19
CA ASP A 28 -39.10 -54.92 35.39
C ASP A 28 -39.46 -56.34 34.94
N ARG A 29 -38.92 -56.76 33.79
CA ARG A 29 -39.15 -58.11 33.27
C ARG A 29 -38.47 -59.16 34.12
N ALA A 30 -37.27 -58.90 34.64
CA ALA A 30 -36.62 -59.76 35.62
C ALA A 30 -37.46 -59.89 36.90
N GLY A 31 -38.01 -58.79 37.41
CA GLY A 31 -38.91 -58.79 38.57
C GLY A 31 -40.19 -59.60 38.35
N GLN A 32 -40.79 -59.50 37.15
CA GLN A 32 -41.93 -60.33 36.74
C GLN A 32 -41.58 -61.82 36.68
N LEU A 33 -40.41 -62.18 36.14
CA LEU A 33 -39.94 -63.57 36.09
C LEU A 33 -39.74 -64.14 37.49
N LEU A 34 -39.09 -63.39 38.39
CA LEU A 34 -38.88 -63.80 39.78
C LEU A 34 -40.21 -63.98 40.51
N SER A 35 -41.15 -63.04 40.34
CA SER A 35 -42.48 -63.12 40.96
C SER A 35 -43.31 -64.29 40.41
N GLY A 36 -43.23 -64.56 39.10
CA GLY A 36 -43.96 -65.64 38.44
C GLY A 36 -43.48 -67.04 38.82
N LEU A 37 -42.21 -67.18 39.23
CA LEU A 37 -41.63 -68.45 39.72
C LEU A 37 -41.96 -68.75 41.19
N GLY A 38 -42.41 -67.75 41.95
CA GLY A 38 -42.76 -67.91 43.37
C GLY A 38 -41.64 -68.57 44.18
N ASP A 39 -41.95 -69.67 44.87
CA ASP A 39 -41.01 -70.43 45.70
C ASP A 39 -39.78 -70.95 44.94
N GLN A 40 -39.88 -71.15 43.61
CA GLN A 40 -38.76 -71.61 42.79
C GLN A 40 -37.68 -70.56 42.57
N ALA A 41 -37.98 -69.29 42.82
CA ALA A 41 -37.02 -68.18 42.81
C ALA A 41 -36.75 -67.63 44.23
N ALA A 42 -37.15 -68.34 45.28
CA ALA A 42 -36.98 -67.88 46.65
C ALA A 42 -35.51 -67.61 46.98
N GLY A 43 -35.23 -66.41 47.50
CA GLY A 43 -33.86 -65.97 47.82
C GLY A 43 -33.05 -65.48 46.61
N VAL A 44 -33.61 -65.46 45.40
CA VAL A 44 -32.99 -64.82 44.23
C VAL A 44 -33.42 -63.35 44.16
N GLY A 45 -32.43 -62.46 44.09
CA GLY A 45 -32.64 -61.03 43.93
C GLY A 45 -31.94 -60.48 42.69
N VAL A 46 -32.36 -59.30 42.25
CA VAL A 46 -31.62 -58.53 41.24
C VAL A 46 -30.36 -57.95 41.90
N ALA A 47 -29.22 -58.44 41.43
CA ALA A 47 -27.88 -58.11 41.90
C ALA A 47 -27.29 -56.89 41.19
N ALA A 48 -27.53 -56.74 39.89
CA ALA A 48 -27.09 -55.60 39.10
C ALA A 48 -28.08 -55.29 37.98
N VAL A 49 -28.26 -54.01 37.67
CA VAL A 49 -28.99 -53.52 36.50
C VAL A 49 -27.97 -52.79 35.63
N ASN A 50 -27.54 -53.45 34.56
CA ASN A 50 -26.42 -53.02 33.71
C ASN A 50 -26.89 -52.28 32.45
N GLY A 51 -28.18 -52.35 32.13
CA GLY A 51 -28.80 -51.65 31.01
C GLY A 51 -30.28 -52.02 30.84
N PRO A 52 -30.99 -51.35 29.91
CA PRO A 52 -32.41 -51.58 29.64
C PRO A 52 -32.78 -53.03 29.33
N SER A 53 -31.88 -53.79 28.68
CA SER A 53 -32.09 -55.23 28.41
C SER A 53 -31.10 -56.14 29.15
N SER A 54 -30.40 -55.66 30.18
CA SER A 54 -29.30 -56.40 30.82
C SER A 54 -29.35 -56.33 32.34
N THR A 55 -29.74 -57.44 32.97
CA THR A 55 -29.83 -57.59 34.42
C THR A 55 -29.02 -58.78 34.91
N VAL A 56 -28.45 -58.70 36.11
CA VAL A 56 -27.82 -59.83 36.80
C VAL A 56 -28.64 -60.17 38.02
N VAL A 57 -28.92 -61.46 38.22
CA VAL A 57 -29.56 -61.98 39.43
C VAL A 57 -28.56 -62.79 40.25
N SER A 58 -28.74 -62.82 41.57
CA SER A 58 -27.94 -63.63 42.49
C SER A 58 -28.80 -64.27 43.57
N GLY A 59 -28.40 -65.44 44.04
CA GLY A 59 -29.14 -66.20 45.04
C GLY A 59 -28.60 -67.62 45.19
N PRO A 60 -29.34 -68.54 45.80
CA PRO A 60 -28.89 -69.91 45.95
C PRO A 60 -28.84 -70.63 44.58
N PRO A 61 -27.90 -71.58 44.37
CA PRO A 61 -27.59 -72.11 43.04
C PRO A 61 -28.76 -72.75 42.29
N GLU A 62 -29.60 -73.53 42.98
CA GLU A 62 -30.74 -74.23 42.37
C GLU A 62 -31.80 -73.24 41.88
N GLN A 63 -32.10 -72.21 42.66
CA GLN A 63 -33.10 -71.20 42.33
C GLN A 63 -32.60 -70.28 41.21
N VAL A 64 -31.32 -69.92 41.17
CA VAL A 64 -30.73 -69.18 40.04
C VAL A 64 -30.80 -70.01 38.75
N ALA A 65 -30.53 -71.31 38.82
CA ALA A 65 -30.66 -72.20 37.66
C ALA A 65 -32.12 -72.28 37.15
N ALA A 66 -33.10 -72.30 38.06
CA ALA A 66 -34.52 -72.24 37.70
C ALA A 66 -34.89 -70.93 36.98
N VAL A 67 -34.37 -69.79 37.45
CA VAL A 67 -34.57 -68.48 36.79
C VAL A 67 -33.96 -68.45 35.40
N VAL A 68 -32.74 -69.00 35.22
CA VAL A 68 -32.09 -69.12 33.91
C VAL A 68 -32.94 -69.95 32.95
N ALA A 69 -33.41 -71.12 33.38
CA ALA A 69 -34.24 -72.01 32.57
C ALA A 69 -35.57 -71.34 32.17
N ALA A 70 -36.21 -70.63 33.10
CA ALA A 70 -37.45 -69.90 32.82
C ALA A 70 -37.25 -68.75 31.82
N CYS A 71 -36.14 -68.01 31.95
CA CYS A 71 -35.77 -66.95 31.02
C CYS A 71 -35.52 -67.51 29.60
N GLN A 72 -34.79 -68.62 29.49
CA GLN A 72 -34.54 -69.30 28.20
C GLN A 72 -35.82 -69.87 27.57
N ALA A 73 -36.76 -70.36 28.38
CA ALA A 73 -38.02 -70.92 27.90
C ALA A 73 -38.92 -69.87 27.21
N VAL A 74 -38.79 -68.60 27.58
CA VAL A 74 -39.49 -67.49 26.93
C VAL A 74 -38.71 -66.87 25.77
N GLY A 75 -37.60 -67.50 25.35
CA GLY A 75 -36.78 -67.09 24.20
C GLY A 75 -35.70 -66.06 24.52
N GLU A 76 -35.52 -65.69 25.79
CA GLU A 76 -34.58 -64.66 26.21
C GLU A 76 -33.19 -65.24 26.51
N ARG A 77 -32.14 -64.44 26.32
CA ARG A 77 -30.77 -64.86 26.63
C ARG A 77 -30.59 -64.96 28.14
N ALA A 78 -30.05 -66.06 28.64
CA ALA A 78 -29.63 -66.17 30.04
C ALA A 78 -28.40 -67.08 30.18
N ARG A 79 -27.45 -66.71 31.04
CA ARG A 79 -26.21 -67.46 31.27
C ARG A 79 -25.74 -67.34 32.72
N LEU A 80 -25.30 -68.45 33.29
CA LEU A 80 -24.59 -68.46 34.57
C LEU A 80 -23.25 -67.74 34.47
N ILE A 81 -22.94 -66.95 35.49
CA ILE A 81 -21.64 -66.31 35.68
C ILE A 81 -20.76 -67.29 36.45
N GLU A 82 -19.48 -67.37 36.07
CA GLU A 82 -18.50 -68.29 36.67
C GLU A 82 -18.06 -67.79 38.06
N VAL A 83 -18.99 -67.84 39.01
CA VAL A 83 -18.82 -67.52 40.44
C VAL A 83 -19.65 -68.51 41.26
N ASP A 84 -19.12 -68.93 42.41
CA ASP A 84 -19.73 -69.89 43.32
C ASP A 84 -20.26 -69.23 44.61
N TYR A 85 -20.51 -67.92 44.56
CA TYR A 85 -21.13 -67.13 45.62
C TYR A 85 -22.10 -66.10 45.01
N ALA A 86 -23.04 -65.62 45.82
CA ALA A 86 -24.02 -64.60 45.46
C ALA A 86 -23.66 -63.25 46.13
N SER A 87 -23.04 -62.34 45.36
CA SER A 87 -22.88 -60.95 45.80
C SER A 87 -24.14 -60.13 45.55
N HIS A 88 -24.20 -58.93 46.13
CA HIS A 88 -25.32 -57.99 46.00
C HIS A 88 -26.65 -58.54 46.56
N GLY A 89 -26.54 -59.36 47.61
CA GLY A 89 -27.67 -59.98 48.28
C GLY A 89 -27.31 -60.48 49.68
N PRO A 90 -28.27 -61.06 50.42
CA PRO A 90 -28.15 -61.39 51.84
C PRO A 90 -26.97 -62.31 52.21
N GLN A 91 -26.48 -63.15 51.29
CA GLN A 91 -25.36 -64.05 51.56
C GLN A 91 -24.09 -63.30 52.02
N VAL A 92 -23.91 -62.04 51.59
CA VAL A 92 -22.78 -61.20 52.00
C VAL A 92 -22.80 -60.88 53.50
N ASP A 93 -23.96 -60.94 54.15
CA ASP A 93 -24.09 -60.65 55.58
C ASP A 93 -23.30 -61.64 56.46
N GLU A 94 -23.06 -62.87 55.97
CA GLU A 94 -22.24 -63.89 56.64
C GLU A 94 -20.76 -63.46 56.81
N ILE A 95 -20.25 -62.64 55.89
CA ILE A 95 -18.87 -62.12 55.94
C ILE A 95 -18.79 -60.64 56.33
N ARG A 96 -19.93 -59.97 56.59
CA ARG A 96 -19.99 -58.53 56.89
C ARG A 96 -19.04 -58.13 58.03
N GLY A 97 -19.07 -58.86 59.15
CA GLY A 97 -18.21 -58.59 60.30
C GLY A 97 -16.72 -58.82 60.03
N GLU A 98 -16.38 -59.75 59.14
CA GLU A 98 -15.00 -59.96 58.70
C GLU A 98 -14.53 -58.83 57.78
N LEU A 99 -15.36 -58.42 56.81
CA LEU A 99 -15.07 -57.33 55.89
C LEU A 99 -14.85 -56.00 56.63
N MET A 100 -15.72 -55.67 57.59
CA MET A 100 -15.56 -54.47 58.43
C MET A 100 -14.21 -54.44 59.15
N ARG A 101 -13.72 -55.59 59.60
CA ARG A 101 -12.44 -55.72 60.32
C ARG A 101 -11.24 -55.67 59.38
N VAL A 102 -11.26 -56.41 58.27
CA VAL A 102 -10.09 -56.47 57.36
C VAL A 102 -9.91 -55.18 56.57
N LEU A 103 -11.00 -54.44 56.32
CA LEU A 103 -10.96 -53.14 55.67
C LEU A 103 -10.80 -51.98 56.67
N GLU A 104 -10.65 -52.26 57.96
CA GLU A 104 -10.37 -51.23 58.96
C GLU A 104 -9.13 -50.39 58.59
N GLY A 105 -9.26 -49.07 58.70
CA GLY A 105 -8.21 -48.12 58.33
C GLY A 105 -8.17 -47.72 56.84
N ILE A 106 -9.09 -48.21 56.01
CA ILE A 106 -9.35 -47.58 54.69
C ILE A 106 -9.97 -46.21 54.95
N ARG A 107 -9.25 -45.15 54.57
CA ARG A 107 -9.71 -43.77 54.71
C ARG A 107 -10.03 -43.20 53.34
N PRO A 108 -11.20 -42.56 53.17
CA PRO A 108 -11.50 -41.81 51.97
C PRO A 108 -10.57 -40.60 51.86
N LEU A 109 -10.33 -40.15 50.63
CA LEU A 109 -9.62 -38.92 50.33
C LEU A 109 -10.64 -37.84 50.01
N ASP A 110 -10.45 -36.65 50.58
CA ASP A 110 -11.19 -35.47 50.14
C ASP A 110 -10.63 -35.02 48.79
N THR A 111 -11.47 -35.08 47.77
CA THR A 111 -11.13 -34.68 46.40
C THR A 111 -11.93 -33.47 45.95
N ALA A 112 -12.47 -32.67 46.87
CA ALA A 112 -13.25 -31.47 46.54
C ALA A 112 -12.50 -30.44 45.67
N GLY A 113 -11.15 -30.51 45.63
CA GLY A 113 -10.29 -29.70 44.76
C GLY A 113 -9.71 -30.44 43.54
N SER A 114 -10.20 -31.65 43.22
CA SER A 114 -9.80 -32.40 42.03
C SER A 114 -10.89 -32.32 40.96
N ASP A 115 -10.49 -32.23 39.69
CA ASP A 115 -11.42 -32.26 38.55
C ASP A 115 -12.07 -33.65 38.32
N THR A 116 -11.74 -34.66 39.13
CA THR A 116 -12.31 -36.02 39.00
C THR A 116 -13.54 -36.21 39.89
N ALA A 117 -14.72 -36.32 39.27
CA ALA A 117 -15.97 -36.67 39.95
C ALA A 117 -16.13 -38.20 40.10
N PHE A 118 -16.75 -38.64 41.21
CA PHE A 118 -17.06 -40.05 41.46
C PHE A 118 -18.57 -40.29 41.46
N TYR A 119 -19.04 -41.19 40.60
CA TYR A 119 -20.43 -41.63 40.55
C TYR A 119 -20.54 -43.04 41.11
N SER A 120 -21.35 -43.20 42.15
CA SER A 120 -21.50 -44.48 42.82
C SER A 120 -22.64 -45.27 42.22
N THR A 121 -22.36 -46.52 41.85
CA THR A 121 -23.39 -47.49 41.47
C THR A 121 -24.13 -48.08 42.68
N VAL A 122 -23.75 -47.73 43.91
CA VAL A 122 -24.51 -48.09 45.12
C VAL A 122 -25.65 -47.09 45.32
N THR A 123 -25.36 -45.80 45.17
CA THR A 123 -26.34 -44.73 45.33
C THR A 123 -27.05 -44.33 44.03
N GLY A 124 -26.49 -44.69 42.87
CA GLY A 124 -27.04 -44.39 41.54
C GLY A 124 -26.79 -42.96 41.06
N GLY A 125 -25.74 -42.30 41.55
CA GLY A 125 -25.47 -40.89 41.21
C GLY A 125 -24.14 -40.38 41.75
N ARG A 126 -23.89 -39.07 41.61
CA ARG A 126 -22.67 -38.41 42.09
C ARG A 126 -22.55 -38.55 43.61
N ALA A 127 -21.42 -39.04 44.08
CA ALA A 127 -21.17 -39.29 45.50
C ALA A 127 -20.08 -38.34 46.05
N VAL A 128 -20.18 -38.05 47.36
CA VAL A 128 -19.13 -37.33 48.09
C VAL A 128 -18.03 -38.34 48.42
N THR A 129 -16.81 -38.06 47.97
CA THR A 129 -15.69 -39.02 48.09
C THR A 129 -15.28 -39.27 49.54
N THR A 130 -15.58 -38.35 50.46
CA THR A 130 -15.40 -38.53 51.91
C THR A 130 -16.27 -39.62 52.52
N ASP A 131 -17.30 -40.09 51.82
CA ASP A 131 -18.21 -41.12 52.30
C ASP A 131 -17.79 -42.53 51.85
N LEU A 132 -16.72 -42.65 51.06
CA LEU A 132 -16.18 -43.92 50.53
C LEU A 132 -15.33 -44.68 51.56
N ASP A 133 -15.84 -44.78 52.79
CA ASP A 133 -15.20 -45.43 53.92
C ASP A 133 -15.33 -46.96 53.89
N THR A 134 -14.85 -47.64 54.95
CA THR A 134 -15.00 -49.08 55.11
C THR A 134 -16.46 -49.55 54.99
N GLY A 135 -17.40 -48.81 55.56
CA GLY A 135 -18.83 -49.12 55.51
C GLY A 135 -19.37 -49.07 54.09
N TYR A 136 -18.95 -48.08 53.29
CA TYR A 136 -19.29 -48.01 51.88
C TYR A 136 -18.81 -49.23 51.09
N TRP A 137 -17.56 -49.68 51.27
CA TRP A 137 -17.04 -50.84 50.53
C TRP A 137 -17.72 -52.16 50.89
N VAL A 138 -18.20 -52.28 52.13
CA VAL A 138 -19.04 -53.41 52.55
C VAL A 138 -20.43 -53.31 51.90
N THR A 139 -21.02 -52.12 51.92
CA THR A 139 -22.31 -51.83 51.26
C THR A 139 -22.23 -52.10 49.76
N ASN A 140 -21.13 -51.74 49.10
CA ASN A 140 -20.90 -52.00 47.68
C ASN A 140 -20.95 -53.48 47.30
N LEU A 141 -20.47 -54.37 48.17
CA LEU A 141 -20.57 -55.81 47.93
C LEU A 141 -21.97 -56.36 48.28
N ARG A 142 -22.66 -55.74 49.24
CA ARG A 142 -23.93 -56.22 49.78
C ARG A 142 -25.16 -55.75 49.01
N GLU A 143 -25.17 -54.50 48.57
CA GLU A 143 -26.32 -53.87 47.92
C GLU A 143 -26.30 -54.06 46.40
N ARG A 144 -27.47 -53.89 45.79
CA ARG A 144 -27.64 -53.94 44.34
C ARG A 144 -26.77 -52.91 43.63
N VAL A 145 -26.17 -53.30 42.51
CA VAL A 145 -25.48 -52.39 41.60
C VAL A 145 -26.49 -51.68 40.69
N ARG A 146 -26.67 -50.39 40.91
CA ARG A 146 -27.49 -49.45 40.12
C ARG A 146 -26.61 -48.80 39.05
N PHE A 147 -26.16 -49.61 38.08
CA PHE A 147 -25.22 -49.13 37.06
C PHE A 147 -25.92 -48.22 36.05
N THR A 148 -27.11 -48.59 35.56
CA THR A 148 -27.93 -47.75 34.67
C THR A 148 -28.19 -46.36 35.26
N ASP A 149 -28.68 -46.27 36.50
CA ASP A 149 -28.93 -45.00 37.19
C ASP A 149 -27.68 -44.10 37.26
N ALA A 150 -26.50 -44.70 37.52
CA ALA A 150 -25.25 -43.94 37.58
C ALA A 150 -24.82 -43.44 36.19
N VAL A 151 -25.09 -44.20 35.13
CA VAL A 151 -24.85 -43.79 33.74
C VAL A 151 -25.81 -42.67 33.33
N GLU A 152 -27.10 -42.78 33.66
CA GLU A 152 -28.08 -41.72 33.41
C GLU A 152 -27.69 -40.41 34.10
N ALA A 153 -27.22 -40.48 35.35
CA ALA A 153 -26.69 -39.32 36.07
C ALA A 153 -25.46 -38.72 35.36
N LEU A 154 -24.54 -39.55 34.85
CA LEU A 154 -23.39 -39.10 34.07
C LEU A 154 -23.82 -38.41 32.76
N LEU A 155 -24.84 -38.94 32.08
CA LEU A 155 -25.38 -38.32 30.86
C LEU A 155 -26.05 -36.97 31.17
N ALA A 156 -26.81 -36.88 32.27
CA ALA A 156 -27.46 -35.66 32.72
C ALA A 156 -26.43 -34.55 33.04
N ASP A 157 -25.29 -34.92 33.63
CA ASP A 157 -24.18 -33.99 33.94
C ASP A 157 -23.29 -33.67 32.70
N GLY A 158 -23.67 -34.14 31.51
CA GLY A 158 -23.07 -33.74 30.24
C GLY A 158 -21.93 -34.63 29.74
N HIS A 159 -21.65 -35.76 30.38
CA HIS A 159 -20.60 -36.68 29.93
C HIS A 159 -21.04 -37.45 28.66
N ARG A 160 -20.15 -37.57 27.66
CA ARG A 160 -20.45 -38.17 26.34
C ARG A 160 -19.47 -39.24 25.88
N VAL A 161 -18.33 -39.39 26.56
CA VAL A 161 -17.34 -40.44 26.24
C VAL A 161 -17.09 -41.28 27.48
N PHE A 162 -17.24 -42.59 27.35
CA PHE A 162 -17.14 -43.57 28.43
C PHE A 162 -16.03 -44.56 28.12
N ILE A 163 -14.98 -44.59 28.93
CA ILE A 163 -13.89 -45.56 28.79
C ILE A 163 -14.19 -46.78 29.67
N GLU A 164 -14.48 -47.92 29.06
CA GLU A 164 -14.71 -49.18 29.78
C GLU A 164 -13.36 -49.84 30.10
N ALA A 165 -12.86 -49.59 31.31
CA ALA A 165 -11.65 -50.21 31.82
C ALA A 165 -11.91 -51.66 32.30
N SER A 166 -11.94 -52.60 31.35
CA SER A 166 -12.20 -54.03 31.62
C SER A 166 -11.25 -54.94 30.86
N THR A 167 -11.10 -56.20 31.29
CA THR A 167 -10.30 -57.22 30.58
C THR A 167 -10.99 -57.76 29.33
N HIS A 168 -12.29 -57.49 29.19
CA HIS A 168 -13.13 -57.73 28.03
C HIS A 168 -14.40 -56.89 28.17
N PRO A 169 -14.90 -56.24 27.10
CA PRO A 169 -16.11 -55.44 27.15
C PRO A 169 -17.31 -56.28 27.60
N VAL A 170 -17.90 -55.90 28.74
CA VAL A 170 -19.11 -56.52 29.27
C VAL A 170 -20.20 -55.50 29.58
N LEU A 171 -19.85 -54.20 29.65
CA LEU A 171 -20.79 -53.11 29.95
C LEU A 171 -21.17 -52.32 28.69
N THR A 172 -20.37 -52.40 27.62
CA THR A 172 -20.57 -51.65 26.38
C THR A 172 -22.00 -51.73 25.82
N LEU A 173 -22.61 -52.93 25.80
CA LEU A 173 -23.97 -53.09 25.30
C LEU A 173 -24.99 -52.34 26.16
N GLY A 174 -24.88 -52.49 27.49
CA GLY A 174 -25.80 -51.83 28.42
C GLY A 174 -25.65 -50.32 28.44
N LEU A 175 -24.43 -49.82 28.28
CA LEU A 175 -24.14 -48.39 28.07
C LEU A 175 -24.83 -47.89 26.80
N GLN A 176 -24.63 -48.57 25.66
CA GLN A 176 -25.22 -48.15 24.38
C GLN A 176 -26.75 -48.13 24.44
N GLU A 177 -27.38 -49.17 24.98
CA GLU A 177 -28.84 -49.21 25.15
C GLU A 177 -29.35 -48.07 26.05
N THR A 178 -28.61 -47.73 27.12
CA THR A 178 -28.95 -46.60 27.99
C THR A 178 -28.84 -45.27 27.25
N PHE A 179 -27.84 -45.12 26.37
CA PHE A 179 -27.67 -43.92 25.53
C PHE A 179 -28.82 -43.78 24.54
N ASP A 180 -29.20 -44.87 23.90
CA ASP A 180 -30.27 -44.93 22.91
C ASP A 180 -31.64 -44.63 23.55
N GLU A 181 -31.92 -45.18 24.75
CA GLU A 181 -33.16 -44.89 25.49
C GLU A 181 -33.24 -43.44 25.98
N ALA A 182 -32.09 -42.84 26.34
CA ALA A 182 -32.00 -41.44 26.70
C ALA A 182 -32.03 -40.47 25.50
N ASP A 183 -31.97 -40.98 24.26
CA ASP A 183 -31.79 -40.21 23.02
C ASP A 183 -30.55 -39.28 23.06
N ILE A 184 -29.45 -39.79 23.62
CA ILE A 184 -28.19 -39.04 23.78
C ILE A 184 -27.07 -39.74 23.01
N ALA A 185 -26.46 -39.03 22.06
CA ALA A 185 -25.28 -39.51 21.36
C ALA A 185 -24.06 -39.54 22.29
N ALA A 186 -23.59 -40.75 22.65
CA ALA A 186 -22.40 -40.98 23.46
C ALA A 186 -21.60 -42.20 22.94
N VAL A 187 -20.31 -42.24 23.23
CA VAL A 187 -19.37 -43.28 22.76
C VAL A 187 -18.82 -44.08 23.92
N THR A 188 -18.81 -45.41 23.80
CA THR A 188 -18.08 -46.30 24.71
C THR A 188 -16.81 -46.84 24.06
N VAL A 189 -15.68 -46.69 24.76
CA VAL A 189 -14.36 -47.15 24.32
C VAL A 189 -13.87 -48.27 25.25
N PRO A 190 -13.84 -49.53 24.81
CA PRO A 190 -13.35 -50.63 25.63
C PRO A 190 -11.83 -50.71 25.60
N THR A 191 -11.17 -50.84 26.76
CA THR A 191 -9.71 -50.79 26.83
C THR A 191 -9.01 -52.09 26.44
N LEU A 192 -9.57 -53.26 26.77
CA LEU A 192 -9.01 -54.57 26.43
C LEU A 192 -10.09 -55.53 25.92
N ARG A 193 -9.67 -56.53 25.15
CA ARG A 193 -10.51 -57.62 24.68
C ARG A 193 -9.85 -58.96 25.03
N ARG A 194 -10.69 -59.96 25.34
CA ARG A 194 -10.25 -61.35 25.57
C ARG A 194 -9.38 -61.83 24.41
N ASP A 195 -8.27 -62.47 24.75
CA ASP A 195 -7.27 -63.02 23.82
C ASP A 195 -6.58 -62.00 22.89
N HIS A 196 -6.84 -60.70 23.08
CA HIS A 196 -6.31 -59.60 22.27
C HIS A 196 -5.77 -58.46 23.17
N GLY A 197 -5.17 -58.83 24.31
CA GLY A 197 -4.54 -57.86 25.21
C GLY A 197 -3.19 -57.37 24.70
N GLY A 198 -2.74 -56.20 25.18
CA GLY A 198 -1.39 -55.67 24.89
C GLY A 198 -1.40 -54.19 24.52
N GLN A 199 -0.20 -53.64 24.33
CA GLN A 199 -0.01 -52.21 24.05
C GLN A 199 -0.72 -51.78 22.75
N ALA A 200 -0.73 -52.62 21.72
CA ALA A 200 -1.40 -52.32 20.44
C ALA A 200 -2.93 -52.15 20.61
N GLN A 201 -3.58 -53.01 21.40
CA GLN A 201 -5.00 -52.90 21.71
C GLN A 201 -5.29 -51.63 22.52
N LEU A 202 -4.42 -51.29 23.48
CA LEU A 202 -4.57 -50.07 24.27
C LEU A 202 -4.40 -48.81 23.42
N LEU A 203 -3.40 -48.77 22.53
CA LEU A 203 -3.20 -47.68 21.55
C LEU A 203 -4.39 -47.55 20.60
N HIS A 204 -4.96 -48.67 20.14
CA HIS A 204 -6.18 -48.64 19.35
C HIS A 204 -7.36 -48.04 20.11
N SER A 205 -7.49 -48.35 21.40
CA SER A 205 -8.52 -47.80 22.27
C SER A 205 -8.31 -46.29 22.50
N LEU A 206 -7.06 -45.85 22.68
CA LEU A 206 -6.72 -44.42 22.73
C LEU A 206 -7.04 -43.69 21.42
N ALA A 207 -6.77 -44.32 20.27
CA ALA A 207 -7.15 -43.79 18.97
C ALA A 207 -8.67 -43.67 18.82
N GLN A 208 -9.44 -44.66 19.30
CA GLN A 208 -10.90 -44.58 19.34
C GLN A 208 -11.39 -43.42 20.20
N ALA A 209 -10.81 -43.22 21.40
CA ALA A 209 -11.13 -42.09 22.25
C ALA A 209 -10.79 -40.74 21.59
N PHE A 210 -9.62 -40.65 20.94
CA PHE A 210 -9.21 -39.46 20.17
C PHE A 210 -10.19 -39.14 19.04
N THR A 211 -10.61 -40.14 18.26
CA THR A 211 -11.63 -39.95 17.21
C THR A 211 -13.01 -39.62 17.76
N ALA A 212 -13.28 -39.94 19.03
CA ALA A 212 -14.49 -39.56 19.75
C ALA A 212 -14.40 -38.16 20.39
N GLY A 213 -13.30 -37.42 20.17
CA GLY A 213 -13.11 -36.05 20.65
C GLY A 213 -12.42 -35.91 22.01
N VAL A 214 -11.86 -36.99 22.55
CA VAL A 214 -11.03 -36.92 23.78
C VAL A 214 -9.65 -36.40 23.42
N ASP A 215 -9.16 -35.40 24.15
CA ASP A 215 -7.78 -34.95 24.03
C ASP A 215 -6.83 -36.01 24.60
N VAL A 216 -5.91 -36.50 23.76
CA VAL A 216 -4.98 -37.59 24.10
C VAL A 216 -3.57 -37.05 23.99
N ASP A 217 -2.85 -37.08 25.10
CA ASP A 217 -1.41 -36.84 25.10
C ASP A 217 -0.65 -38.03 24.49
N TRP A 218 -0.36 -37.93 23.20
CA TRP A 218 0.39 -38.94 22.46
C TRP A 218 1.86 -39.01 22.87
N SER A 219 2.41 -37.97 23.51
CA SER A 219 3.82 -37.96 23.94
C SER A 219 4.10 -39.03 25.00
N ALA A 220 3.12 -39.35 25.85
CA ALA A 220 3.20 -40.41 26.85
C ALA A 220 3.43 -41.81 26.25
N ALA A 221 3.07 -42.03 24.97
CA ALA A 221 3.31 -43.29 24.27
C ALA A 221 4.75 -43.45 23.76
N PHE A 222 5.54 -42.36 23.74
CA PHE A 222 6.90 -42.32 23.20
C PHE A 222 7.91 -41.72 24.20
N PRO A 223 8.20 -42.39 25.34
CA PRO A 223 9.05 -41.85 26.42
C PRO A 223 10.57 -41.82 26.09
N ALA A 224 10.95 -41.76 24.81
CA ALA A 224 12.36 -41.81 24.38
C ALA A 224 13.08 -40.46 24.56
N ASN A 225 14.39 -40.51 24.82
CA ASN A 225 15.27 -39.33 24.87
C ASN A 225 16.45 -39.54 23.89
N PRO A 226 16.58 -38.73 22.82
CA PRO A 226 15.75 -37.55 22.50
C PRO A 226 14.31 -37.92 22.09
N THR A 227 13.40 -36.98 22.34
CA THR A 227 11.99 -37.07 21.92
C THR A 227 11.94 -37.34 20.41
N PRO A 228 11.12 -38.29 19.93
CA PRO A 228 10.97 -38.53 18.50
C PRO A 228 10.52 -37.26 17.77
N ARG A 229 11.11 -36.98 16.61
CA ARG A 229 10.70 -35.82 15.79
C ARG A 229 9.33 -36.07 15.18
N THR A 230 8.48 -35.05 15.15
CA THR A 230 7.29 -35.03 14.31
C THR A 230 7.70 -34.96 12.83
N VAL A 231 7.02 -35.70 11.98
CA VAL A 231 7.22 -35.66 10.52
C VAL A 231 5.93 -35.25 9.85
N ASP A 232 6.03 -34.42 8.82
CA ASP A 232 4.87 -34.04 8.03
C ASP A 232 4.39 -35.25 7.23
N LEU A 233 3.14 -35.63 7.47
CA LEU A 233 2.44 -36.59 6.64
C LEU A 233 1.78 -35.86 5.47
N PRO A 234 1.46 -36.57 4.37
CA PRO A 234 0.63 -36.01 3.32
C PRO A 234 -0.60 -35.31 3.92
N THR A 235 -0.85 -34.09 3.46
CA THR A 235 -1.96 -33.28 3.95
C THR A 235 -3.30 -33.94 3.63
N TYR A 236 -4.39 -33.42 4.21
CA TYR A 236 -5.74 -33.93 4.00
C TYR A 236 -5.97 -34.22 2.52
N ALA A 237 -6.25 -35.48 2.20
CA ALA A 237 -6.56 -35.90 0.83
C ALA A 237 -7.94 -35.36 0.48
N PHE A 238 -7.99 -34.08 0.09
CA PHE A 238 -9.22 -33.44 -0.37
C PHE A 238 -9.89 -34.37 -1.36
N GLN A 239 -11.18 -34.61 -1.19
CA GLN A 239 -11.98 -35.48 -2.08
C GLN A 239 -11.95 -35.00 -3.54
N ARG A 240 -11.35 -33.81 -3.79
CA ARG A 240 -11.19 -33.11 -5.08
C ARG A 240 -12.52 -33.04 -5.84
N GLN A 241 -13.62 -33.00 -5.10
CA GLN A 241 -14.92 -32.68 -5.65
C GLN A 241 -14.96 -31.18 -5.89
N ARG A 242 -15.33 -30.80 -7.11
CA ARG A 242 -15.34 -29.42 -7.57
C ARG A 242 -16.56 -28.69 -6.97
N TYR A 243 -16.45 -28.30 -5.71
CA TYR A 243 -17.38 -27.39 -5.05
C TYR A 243 -16.93 -25.94 -5.25
N TRP A 244 -16.84 -25.54 -6.52
CA TRP A 244 -16.81 -24.12 -6.82
C TRP A 244 -18.23 -23.62 -6.67
N ALA A 245 -18.46 -22.63 -5.81
CA ALA A 245 -19.49 -21.66 -6.12
C ALA A 245 -19.03 -21.06 -7.45
N THR A 246 -19.55 -21.58 -8.55
CA THR A 246 -19.59 -20.80 -9.76
C THR A 246 -20.38 -19.58 -9.33
N ALA A 247 -19.67 -18.51 -9.05
CA ALA A 247 -20.21 -17.18 -9.18
C ALA A 247 -20.47 -16.95 -10.68
N THR A 248 -21.32 -17.79 -11.28
CA THR A 248 -22.57 -17.22 -11.74
C THR A 248 -23.23 -16.64 -10.49
N GLY A 249 -22.74 -15.47 -10.05
CA GLY A 249 -23.67 -14.47 -9.60
C GLY A 249 -24.72 -14.52 -10.69
N ARG A 250 -25.94 -14.93 -10.34
CA ARG A 250 -27.07 -14.49 -11.14
C ARG A 250 -26.85 -13.01 -11.17
N VAL A 251 -26.32 -12.54 -12.30
CA VAL A 251 -26.25 -11.16 -12.65
C VAL A 251 -27.66 -10.70 -12.36
N GLY A 252 -27.83 -9.98 -11.25
CA GLY A 252 -28.97 -9.10 -11.14
C GLY A 252 -28.90 -8.34 -12.43
N ASP A 253 -29.90 -8.54 -13.28
CA ASP A 253 -29.94 -8.08 -14.65
C ASP A 253 -29.30 -6.70 -14.69
N VAL A 254 -28.05 -6.58 -15.21
CA VAL A 254 -27.37 -5.28 -15.20
C VAL A 254 -28.19 -4.28 -16.04
N GLY A 255 -28.99 -4.81 -16.98
CA GLY A 255 -29.99 -4.07 -17.72
C GLY A 255 -31.11 -3.48 -16.84
N ALA A 256 -31.49 -4.13 -15.74
CA ALA A 256 -32.43 -3.57 -14.77
C ALA A 256 -31.86 -2.34 -14.03
N ALA A 257 -30.53 -2.21 -13.96
CA ALA A 257 -29.83 -1.02 -13.47
C ALA A 257 -29.48 -0.02 -14.60
N GLY A 258 -29.94 -0.27 -15.83
CA GLY A 258 -29.65 0.57 -17.00
C GLY A 258 -28.24 0.41 -17.59
N LEU A 259 -27.50 -0.63 -17.17
CA LEU A 259 -26.15 -0.92 -17.66
C LEU A 259 -26.20 -1.99 -18.76
N GLN A 260 -25.30 -1.90 -19.73
CA GLN A 260 -25.07 -2.91 -20.76
C GLN A 260 -24.15 -4.00 -20.20
N ARG A 261 -24.44 -5.26 -20.52
CA ARG A 261 -23.58 -6.39 -20.17
C ARG A 261 -22.43 -6.46 -21.18
N VAL A 262 -21.20 -6.54 -20.67
CA VAL A 262 -19.99 -6.74 -21.47
C VAL A 262 -19.56 -8.20 -21.30
N GLU A 263 -19.29 -8.89 -22.41
CA GLU A 263 -18.78 -10.27 -22.41
C GLU A 263 -17.26 -10.28 -22.22
N HIS A 264 -16.83 -9.87 -21.02
CA HIS A 264 -15.42 -9.87 -20.64
C HIS A 264 -15.26 -10.30 -19.15
N PRO A 265 -14.23 -11.11 -18.79
CA PRO A 265 -14.10 -11.67 -17.43
C PRO A 265 -13.98 -10.64 -16.30
N LEU A 266 -13.20 -9.57 -16.53
CA LEU A 266 -12.96 -8.48 -15.56
C LEU A 266 -13.92 -7.27 -15.72
N LEU A 267 -14.05 -6.74 -16.94
CA LEU A 267 -14.98 -5.66 -17.31
C LEU A 267 -16.37 -6.22 -17.60
N ARG A 268 -17.29 -6.15 -16.63
CA ARG A 268 -18.56 -6.89 -16.70
C ARG A 268 -19.75 -6.05 -17.14
N ALA A 269 -19.63 -4.73 -17.08
CA ALA A 269 -20.70 -3.80 -17.40
C ALA A 269 -20.17 -2.56 -18.12
N ALA A 270 -21.02 -1.98 -18.98
CA ALA A 270 -20.76 -0.72 -19.65
C ALA A 270 -21.97 0.23 -19.53
N VAL A 271 -21.71 1.53 -19.61
CA VAL A 271 -22.74 2.56 -19.68
C VAL A 271 -22.36 3.61 -20.72
N GLY A 272 -23.27 3.86 -21.67
CA GLY A 272 -23.16 4.98 -22.60
C GLY A 272 -23.47 6.29 -21.88
N LEU A 273 -22.58 7.27 -22.04
CA LEU A 273 -22.78 8.63 -21.53
C LEU A 273 -23.63 9.43 -22.50
N ALA A 274 -24.46 10.35 -21.99
CA ALA A 274 -25.37 11.15 -22.81
C ALA A 274 -24.66 12.00 -23.89
N GLY A 275 -23.36 12.30 -23.68
CA GLY A 275 -22.51 12.99 -24.66
C GLY A 275 -21.99 12.11 -25.80
N GLY A 276 -22.14 10.79 -25.72
CA GLY A 276 -21.62 9.84 -26.73
C GLY A 276 -20.28 9.21 -26.37
N GLY A 277 -19.83 9.38 -25.11
CA GLY A 277 -18.76 8.59 -24.50
C GLY A 277 -19.28 7.26 -23.91
N LEU A 278 -18.36 6.42 -23.42
CA LEU A 278 -18.65 5.09 -22.89
C LEU A 278 -17.81 4.84 -21.63
N VAL A 279 -18.38 4.21 -20.61
CA VAL A 279 -17.63 3.77 -19.43
C VAL A 279 -17.81 2.26 -19.25
N LEU A 280 -16.73 1.50 -19.31
CA LEU A 280 -16.70 0.09 -18.89
C LEU A 280 -16.27 0.02 -17.43
N THR A 281 -16.81 -0.92 -16.66
CA THR A 281 -16.46 -1.10 -15.25
C THR A 281 -16.36 -2.55 -14.83
N GLY A 282 -15.45 -2.81 -13.89
CA GLY A 282 -15.12 -4.13 -13.40
C GLY A 282 -14.56 -4.10 -11.98
N ARG A 283 -14.22 -5.29 -11.47
CA ARG A 283 -13.50 -5.45 -10.20
C ARG A 283 -12.32 -6.38 -10.41
N VAL A 284 -11.18 -6.06 -9.80
CA VAL A 284 -9.98 -6.90 -9.78
C VAL A 284 -9.53 -7.17 -8.35
N SER A 285 -8.94 -8.33 -8.08
CA SER A 285 -8.42 -8.70 -6.76
C SER A 285 -7.26 -9.68 -6.90
N ALA A 286 -6.34 -9.67 -5.94
CA ALA A 286 -5.27 -10.68 -5.83
C ALA A 286 -5.81 -12.06 -5.37
N THR A 287 -7.08 -12.14 -4.96
CA THR A 287 -7.70 -13.37 -4.44
C THR A 287 -9.04 -13.66 -5.14
N GLY A 288 -9.38 -14.93 -5.33
CA GLY A 288 -10.65 -15.34 -5.97
C GLY A 288 -10.48 -15.72 -7.46
N GLY A 289 -11.56 -15.59 -8.25
CA GLY A 289 -11.58 -16.03 -9.66
C GLY A 289 -10.59 -15.30 -10.59
N ASP A 290 -10.15 -14.10 -10.20
CA ASP A 290 -9.17 -13.26 -10.92
C ASP A 290 -7.78 -13.27 -10.24
N GLY A 291 -7.55 -14.21 -9.32
CA GLY A 291 -6.35 -14.25 -8.47
C GLY A 291 -5.03 -14.43 -9.23
N TRP A 292 -5.07 -14.80 -10.51
CA TRP A 292 -3.89 -14.88 -11.37
C TRP A 292 -3.17 -13.54 -11.50
N LEU A 293 -3.87 -12.39 -11.42
CA LEU A 293 -3.23 -11.07 -11.42
C LEU A 293 -2.27 -10.86 -10.25
N GLY A 294 -2.46 -11.58 -9.14
CA GLY A 294 -1.57 -11.55 -7.97
C GLY A 294 -0.18 -12.15 -8.25
N ASP A 295 -0.06 -13.03 -9.25
CA ASP A 295 1.19 -13.70 -9.62
C ASP A 295 2.15 -12.78 -10.41
N HIS A 296 1.69 -11.63 -10.92
CA HIS A 296 2.59 -10.68 -11.58
C HIS A 296 3.22 -9.73 -10.54
N VAL A 297 4.36 -10.17 -10.00
CA VAL A 297 5.09 -9.45 -8.95
C VAL A 297 6.35 -8.81 -9.51
N VAL A 298 6.49 -7.49 -9.35
CA VAL A 298 7.69 -6.73 -9.75
C VAL A 298 8.21 -5.94 -8.55
N ALA A 299 9.51 -6.03 -8.28
CA ALA A 299 10.18 -5.42 -7.14
C ALA A 299 9.54 -5.70 -5.76
N GLY A 300 8.78 -6.80 -5.65
CA GLY A 300 8.07 -7.22 -4.44
C GLY A 300 6.61 -6.75 -4.34
N ALA A 301 6.07 -6.05 -5.35
CA ALA A 301 4.67 -5.61 -5.38
C ALA A 301 3.87 -6.36 -6.47
N SER A 302 2.65 -6.79 -6.15
CA SER A 302 1.70 -7.35 -7.13
C SER A 302 1.12 -6.23 -8.00
N LEU A 303 1.43 -6.23 -9.28
CA LEU A 303 1.03 -5.19 -10.24
C LEU A 303 0.13 -5.78 -11.32
N VAL A 304 -0.89 -5.02 -11.74
CA VAL A 304 -1.56 -5.31 -13.00
C VAL A 304 -0.57 -5.04 -14.14
N PRO A 305 -0.27 -6.03 -15.01
CA PRO A 305 0.69 -5.87 -16.09
C PRO A 305 0.20 -4.85 -17.11
N GLY A 306 1.13 -4.17 -17.81
CA GLY A 306 0.79 -3.25 -18.90
C GLY A 306 -0.04 -3.94 -20.00
N ALA A 307 0.22 -5.24 -20.24
CA ALA A 307 -0.56 -6.09 -21.13
C ALA A 307 -2.06 -6.13 -20.79
N ALA A 308 -2.44 -6.10 -19.50
CA ALA A 308 -3.84 -6.07 -19.09
C ALA A 308 -4.49 -4.71 -19.32
N LEU A 309 -3.75 -3.60 -19.11
CA LEU A 309 -4.27 -2.25 -19.39
C LEU A 309 -4.54 -2.05 -20.89
N VAL A 310 -3.67 -2.60 -21.75
CA VAL A 310 -3.82 -2.59 -23.21
C VAL A 310 -5.01 -3.46 -23.63
N GLU A 311 -5.17 -4.64 -23.04
CA GLU A 311 -6.31 -5.52 -23.32
C GLU A 311 -7.64 -4.86 -22.92
N TRP A 312 -7.70 -4.18 -21.78
CA TRP A 312 -8.89 -3.41 -21.37
C TRP A 312 -9.19 -2.25 -22.33
N ALA A 313 -8.16 -1.58 -22.84
CA ALA A 313 -8.32 -0.53 -23.84
C ALA A 313 -8.82 -1.09 -25.19
N LEU A 314 -8.32 -2.26 -25.62
CA LEU A 314 -8.80 -2.96 -26.81
C LEU A 314 -10.27 -3.38 -26.65
N ARG A 315 -10.66 -3.90 -25.47
CA ARG A 315 -12.06 -4.22 -25.20
C ARG A 315 -12.95 -2.98 -25.25
N ALA A 316 -12.48 -1.88 -24.68
CA ALA A 316 -13.21 -0.61 -24.73
C ALA A 316 -13.29 -0.04 -26.17
N ALA A 317 -12.26 -0.27 -26.99
CA ALA A 317 -12.25 0.10 -28.41
C ALA A 317 -13.33 -0.65 -29.18
N ASP A 318 -13.42 -1.97 -29.01
CA ASP A 318 -14.45 -2.81 -29.65
C ASP A 318 -15.86 -2.34 -29.28
N GLU A 319 -16.14 -2.12 -27.98
CA GLU A 319 -17.44 -1.59 -27.52
C GLU A 319 -17.75 -0.17 -28.03
N ALA A 320 -16.72 0.65 -28.30
CA ALA A 320 -16.86 1.98 -28.86
C ALA A 320 -16.91 2.02 -30.41
N GLY A 321 -16.73 0.86 -31.08
CA GLY A 321 -16.66 0.76 -32.53
C GLY A 321 -15.35 1.28 -33.15
N CYS A 322 -14.27 1.32 -32.36
CA CYS A 322 -12.92 1.69 -32.77
C CYS A 322 -12.15 0.47 -33.31
N GLY A 323 -11.12 0.71 -34.13
CA GLY A 323 -10.32 -0.35 -34.78
C GLY A 323 -9.16 -0.89 -33.94
N GLY A 324 -8.73 -0.14 -32.92
CA GLY A 324 -7.60 -0.52 -32.06
C GLY A 324 -7.16 0.65 -31.17
N VAL A 325 -5.93 0.56 -30.68
CA VAL A 325 -5.29 1.59 -29.84
C VAL A 325 -4.20 2.27 -30.67
N GLU A 326 -4.35 3.58 -30.89
CA GLU A 326 -3.33 4.40 -31.57
C GLU A 326 -2.13 4.64 -30.66
N GLU A 327 -2.42 5.03 -29.42
CA GLU A 327 -1.45 5.30 -28.36
C GLU A 327 -2.07 4.98 -27.01
N LEU A 328 -1.30 4.38 -26.11
CA LEU A 328 -1.64 4.24 -24.70
C LEU A 328 -0.38 4.42 -23.84
N ALA A 329 -0.34 5.52 -23.10
CA ALA A 329 0.71 5.84 -22.14
C ALA A 329 0.31 5.38 -20.74
N LEU A 330 1.20 4.62 -20.10
CA LEU A 330 1.05 4.13 -18.74
C LEU A 330 1.64 5.16 -17.77
N GLN A 331 0.80 5.71 -16.89
CA GLN A 331 1.15 6.82 -16.01
C GLN A 331 1.63 6.34 -14.64
N VAL A 332 0.83 5.51 -13.98
CA VAL A 332 1.07 5.04 -12.60
C VAL A 332 0.81 3.54 -12.53
N PRO A 333 1.76 2.73 -11.99
CA PRO A 333 1.54 1.30 -11.79
C PRO A 333 0.29 1.02 -10.98
N LEU A 334 -0.55 0.11 -11.47
CA LEU A 334 -1.77 -0.29 -10.78
C LEU A 334 -1.42 -1.46 -9.84
N VAL A 335 -1.21 -1.15 -8.56
CA VAL A 335 -0.86 -2.12 -7.52
C VAL A 335 -2.12 -2.83 -7.03
N VAL A 336 -2.14 -4.17 -7.07
CA VAL A 336 -3.24 -4.97 -6.53
C VAL A 336 -3.00 -5.17 -5.02
N PRO A 337 -3.96 -4.80 -4.15
CA PRO A 337 -3.78 -4.96 -2.71
C PRO A 337 -3.80 -6.44 -2.31
N GLU A 338 -2.99 -6.81 -1.30
CA GLU A 338 -2.92 -8.17 -0.75
C GLU A 338 -4.27 -8.66 -0.20
N SER A 339 -5.14 -7.74 0.24
CA SER A 339 -6.49 -8.03 0.70
C SER A 339 -7.50 -7.02 0.15
N GLY A 340 -8.69 -7.51 -0.18
CA GLY A 340 -9.75 -6.73 -0.83
C GLY A 340 -9.63 -6.72 -2.36
N GLY A 341 -10.25 -5.74 -3.01
CA GLY A 341 -10.20 -5.57 -4.45
C GLY A 341 -10.15 -4.11 -4.86
N LEU A 342 -10.05 -3.88 -6.17
CA LEU A 342 -10.15 -2.57 -6.79
C LEU A 342 -11.34 -2.56 -7.73
N ARG A 343 -12.10 -1.46 -7.73
CA ARG A 343 -13.03 -1.15 -8.82
C ARG A 343 -12.23 -0.49 -9.93
N VAL A 344 -12.44 -0.92 -11.16
CA VAL A 344 -11.79 -0.34 -12.34
C VAL A 344 -12.83 0.30 -13.25
N GLN A 345 -12.45 1.39 -13.90
CA GLN A 345 -13.26 2.09 -14.90
C GLN A 345 -12.40 2.43 -16.12
N ILE A 346 -12.91 2.11 -17.30
CA ILE A 346 -12.29 2.49 -18.57
C ILE A 346 -13.23 3.49 -19.21
N VAL A 347 -12.80 4.73 -19.32
CA VAL A 347 -13.59 5.86 -19.80
C VAL A 347 -13.14 6.19 -21.21
N VAL A 348 -14.06 6.04 -22.16
CA VAL A 348 -13.88 6.42 -23.56
C VAL A 348 -14.65 7.71 -23.82
N GLY A 349 -13.96 8.70 -24.39
CA GLY A 349 -14.52 9.99 -24.75
C GLY A 349 -15.49 9.94 -25.92
N GLU A 350 -16.09 11.10 -26.22
CA GLU A 350 -16.86 11.31 -27.44
C GLU A 350 -15.96 11.14 -28.68
N ALA A 351 -16.55 10.79 -29.83
CA ALA A 351 -15.79 10.73 -31.07
C ALA A 351 -15.41 12.13 -31.53
N ALA A 352 -14.12 12.34 -31.81
CA ALA A 352 -13.64 13.49 -32.54
C ALA A 352 -14.12 13.46 -34.00
N GLU A 353 -13.97 14.58 -34.72
CA GLU A 353 -14.41 14.71 -36.12
C GLU A 353 -13.73 13.70 -37.07
N ASP A 354 -12.53 13.24 -36.72
CA ASP A 354 -11.76 12.24 -37.48
C ASP A 354 -12.04 10.78 -37.04
N GLY A 355 -12.96 10.60 -36.08
CA GLY A 355 -13.37 9.29 -35.56
C GLY A 355 -12.47 8.73 -34.45
N ARG A 356 -11.43 9.45 -34.02
CA ARG A 356 -10.61 9.07 -32.85
C ARG A 356 -11.36 9.32 -31.55
N ARG A 357 -11.00 8.59 -30.49
CA ARG A 357 -11.60 8.73 -29.15
C ARG A 357 -10.52 8.64 -28.08
N ASP A 358 -10.55 9.55 -27.11
CA ASP A 358 -9.72 9.43 -25.91
C ASP A 358 -10.13 8.20 -25.08
N VAL A 359 -9.16 7.53 -24.46
CA VAL A 359 -9.39 6.46 -23.49
C VAL A 359 -8.57 6.69 -22.23
N ARG A 360 -9.17 6.45 -21.06
CA ARG A 360 -8.49 6.53 -19.75
C ARG A 360 -8.86 5.34 -18.87
N VAL A 361 -7.89 4.81 -18.15
CA VAL A 361 -8.07 3.67 -17.22
C VAL A 361 -7.91 4.16 -15.78
N TYR A 362 -8.94 3.95 -14.97
CA TYR A 362 -8.98 4.36 -13.57
C TYR A 362 -9.17 3.17 -12.64
N SER A 363 -8.64 3.28 -11.42
CA SER A 363 -8.98 2.36 -10.34
C SER A 363 -9.23 3.07 -9.00
N ARG A 364 -9.96 2.40 -8.10
CA ARG A 364 -10.09 2.81 -6.70
C ARG A 364 -10.27 1.58 -5.79
N PRO A 365 -9.94 1.68 -4.48
CA PRO A 365 -10.24 0.63 -3.51
C PRO A 365 -11.73 0.24 -3.51
N ASP A 366 -12.01 -1.05 -3.49
CA ASP A 366 -13.35 -1.60 -3.45
C ASP A 366 -13.94 -1.54 -2.03
N ARG A 367 -14.28 -0.33 -1.60
CA ARG A 367 -14.90 -0.03 -0.29
C ARG A 367 -16.26 0.63 -0.52
N ASP A 368 -17.19 0.42 0.39
CA ASP A 368 -18.47 1.13 0.37
C ASP A 368 -18.24 2.56 0.89
N ALA A 369 -18.10 3.50 -0.04
CA ALA A 369 -18.11 4.93 0.26
C ALA A 369 -19.55 5.45 0.28
N GLU A 370 -19.86 6.37 1.19
CA GLU A 370 -21.17 7.04 1.22
C GLU A 370 -21.44 7.76 -0.11
N PRO A 371 -22.68 7.69 -0.65
CA PRO A 371 -23.04 8.44 -1.85
C PRO A 371 -22.85 9.94 -1.63
N GLY A 372 -21.88 10.56 -2.33
CA GLY A 372 -21.56 11.99 -2.21
C GLY A 372 -20.17 12.31 -1.66
N ALA A 373 -19.38 11.31 -1.25
CA ALA A 373 -17.94 11.48 -1.08
C ALA A 373 -17.24 11.58 -2.45
N ASP A 374 -16.29 12.51 -2.60
CA ASP A 374 -15.50 12.67 -3.83
C ASP A 374 -14.69 11.37 -4.06
N PRO A 375 -14.85 10.68 -5.19
CA PRO A 375 -14.30 9.33 -5.31
C PRO A 375 -12.80 9.35 -5.62
N ASP A 376 -11.99 8.73 -4.74
CA ASP A 376 -10.56 8.37 -4.85
C ASP A 376 -10.18 7.56 -6.13
N TRP A 377 -10.48 8.03 -7.34
CA TRP A 377 -10.07 7.37 -8.59
C TRP A 377 -8.67 7.80 -9.01
N VAL A 378 -7.79 6.84 -9.26
CA VAL A 378 -6.43 7.04 -9.76
C VAL A 378 -6.38 6.69 -11.24
N SER A 379 -5.85 7.58 -12.08
CA SER A 379 -5.59 7.33 -13.51
C SER A 379 -4.30 6.53 -13.67
N HIS A 380 -4.38 5.36 -14.30
CA HIS A 380 -3.25 4.47 -14.53
C HIS A 380 -2.75 4.50 -15.97
N ALA A 381 -3.63 4.77 -16.93
CA ALA A 381 -3.27 4.88 -18.34
C ALA A 381 -4.18 5.89 -19.07
N GLU A 382 -3.63 6.57 -20.07
CA GLU A 382 -4.33 7.50 -20.94
C GLU A 382 -3.85 7.32 -22.38
N GLY A 383 -4.74 7.48 -23.34
CA GLY A 383 -4.41 7.24 -24.73
C GLY A 383 -5.51 7.61 -25.71
N VAL A 384 -5.31 7.21 -26.96
CA VAL A 384 -6.20 7.48 -28.08
C VAL A 384 -6.54 6.16 -28.79
N LEU A 385 -7.82 5.95 -29.04
CA LEU A 385 -8.36 4.84 -29.82
C LEU A 385 -8.49 5.25 -31.28
N SER A 386 -8.05 4.37 -32.19
CA SER A 386 -8.09 4.63 -33.62
C SER A 386 -9.47 4.31 -34.22
N PRO A 387 -9.94 5.07 -35.22
CA PRO A 387 -11.18 4.75 -35.91
C PRO A 387 -11.08 3.39 -36.62
N SER A 388 -12.21 2.68 -36.71
CA SER A 388 -12.30 1.44 -37.48
C SER A 388 -12.11 1.75 -38.97
N THR A 389 -10.93 1.46 -39.52
CA THR A 389 -10.64 1.53 -40.95
C THR A 389 -10.55 0.13 -41.54
N ALA A 390 -10.95 -0.03 -42.80
CA ALA A 390 -10.83 -1.31 -43.49
C ALA A 390 -9.34 -1.69 -43.60
N SER A 391 -8.95 -2.75 -42.87
CA SER A 391 -7.56 -3.16 -42.68
C SER A 391 -6.76 -3.29 -43.99
N THR A 392 -5.56 -2.70 -43.97
CA THR A 392 -4.38 -3.14 -44.73
C THR A 392 -3.86 -4.46 -44.13
N ALA A 393 -3.38 -5.37 -44.97
CA ALA A 393 -2.99 -6.74 -44.59
C ALA A 393 -2.12 -6.80 -43.31
N ALA A 394 -2.50 -7.67 -42.37
CA ALA A 394 -1.77 -7.92 -41.13
C ALA A 394 -0.54 -8.81 -41.36
N ASP A 395 0.56 -8.49 -40.67
CA ASP A 395 1.80 -9.28 -40.72
C ASP A 395 1.63 -10.62 -40.00
N GLY A 396 1.67 -11.73 -40.74
CA GLY A 396 1.74 -13.08 -40.19
C GLY A 396 3.17 -13.63 -40.10
N LEU A 397 3.34 -14.75 -39.38
CA LEU A 397 4.58 -15.51 -39.26
C LEU A 397 4.41 -16.91 -39.88
N ALA A 398 3.72 -16.96 -41.02
CA ALA A 398 3.45 -18.20 -41.74
C ALA A 398 4.73 -18.80 -42.34
N GLY A 399 4.90 -20.12 -42.22
CA GLY A 399 6.07 -20.84 -42.76
C GLY A 399 6.72 -21.79 -41.76
N VAL A 400 7.93 -22.24 -42.10
CA VAL A 400 8.78 -23.09 -41.24
C VAL A 400 9.17 -22.29 -40.00
N TRP A 401 8.96 -22.87 -38.82
CA TRP A 401 9.21 -22.23 -37.54
C TRP A 401 9.98 -23.18 -36.60
N PRO A 402 11.04 -22.69 -35.94
CA PRO A 402 11.68 -21.39 -36.15
C PRO A 402 12.30 -21.28 -37.58
N PRO A 403 12.53 -20.06 -38.11
CA PRO A 403 13.17 -19.87 -39.42
C PRO A 403 14.54 -20.56 -39.52
N GLU A 404 14.90 -21.01 -40.73
CA GLU A 404 16.22 -21.58 -40.99
C GLU A 404 17.33 -20.56 -40.68
N GLY A 405 18.19 -20.86 -39.69
CA GLY A 405 19.28 -19.99 -39.25
C GLY A 405 19.07 -19.32 -37.89
N ALA A 406 17.85 -19.36 -37.34
CA ALA A 406 17.56 -18.87 -36.00
C ALA A 406 18.28 -19.74 -34.94
N LYS A 407 18.99 -19.10 -34.00
CA LYS A 407 19.80 -19.79 -32.98
C LYS A 407 19.00 -19.95 -31.69
N PRO A 408 18.84 -21.17 -31.15
CA PRO A 408 18.13 -21.35 -29.89
C PRO A 408 18.86 -20.65 -28.73
N MET A 409 18.09 -20.04 -27.83
CA MET A 409 18.56 -19.46 -26.57
C MET A 409 18.14 -20.36 -25.41
N ASP A 410 18.97 -20.40 -24.36
CA ASP A 410 18.68 -21.21 -23.19
C ASP A 410 17.59 -20.57 -22.32
N VAL A 411 16.49 -21.29 -22.15
CA VAL A 411 15.34 -20.89 -21.31
C VAL A 411 15.32 -21.64 -19.98
N GLU A 412 16.24 -22.58 -19.74
CA GLU A 412 16.36 -23.26 -18.45
C GLU A 412 16.73 -22.25 -17.35
N GLY A 413 16.00 -22.27 -16.23
CA GLY A 413 16.18 -21.30 -15.14
C GLY A 413 15.81 -19.85 -15.49
N PHE A 414 15.14 -19.59 -16.61
CA PHE A 414 14.79 -18.24 -17.06
C PHE A 414 14.05 -17.42 -16.00
N TYR A 415 12.98 -17.98 -15.41
CA TYR A 415 12.18 -17.27 -14.40
C TYR A 415 12.91 -17.10 -13.06
N GLU A 416 13.87 -17.97 -12.73
CA GLU A 416 14.72 -17.80 -11.55
C GLU A 416 15.65 -16.59 -11.72
N ARG A 417 16.22 -16.41 -12.93
CA ARG A 417 17.01 -15.22 -13.28
C ARG A 417 16.15 -13.96 -13.32
N ALA A 418 14.95 -14.05 -13.90
CA ALA A 418 14.00 -12.92 -13.92
C ALA A 418 13.63 -12.49 -12.49
N ALA A 419 13.37 -13.43 -11.58
CA ALA A 419 13.08 -13.13 -10.18
C ALA A 419 14.27 -12.46 -9.47
N ALA A 420 15.51 -12.88 -9.75
CA ALA A 420 16.71 -12.24 -9.23
C ALA A 420 16.88 -10.79 -9.73
N ALA A 421 16.41 -10.50 -10.95
CA ALA A 421 16.37 -9.15 -11.53
C ALA A 421 15.16 -8.31 -11.08
N GLY A 422 14.33 -8.83 -10.17
CA GLY A 422 13.16 -8.14 -9.62
C GLY A 422 11.82 -8.48 -10.27
N TYR A 423 11.77 -9.35 -11.28
CA TYR A 423 10.55 -9.82 -11.94
C TYR A 423 10.13 -11.20 -11.42
N ALA A 424 9.46 -11.22 -10.26
CA ALA A 424 9.04 -12.44 -9.59
C ALA A 424 7.71 -12.98 -10.16
N TYR A 425 7.71 -13.36 -11.43
CA TYR A 425 6.53 -13.91 -12.11
C TYR A 425 6.13 -15.27 -11.50
N GLY A 426 4.93 -15.34 -10.91
CA GLY A 426 4.31 -16.56 -10.42
C GLY A 426 3.76 -17.45 -11.55
N PRO A 427 3.21 -18.63 -11.22
CA PRO A 427 2.85 -19.67 -12.19
C PRO A 427 1.93 -19.20 -13.33
N SER A 428 1.04 -18.23 -13.07
CA SER A 428 0.12 -17.70 -14.08
C SER A 428 0.82 -16.92 -15.21
N PHE A 429 2.02 -16.39 -14.97
CA PHE A 429 2.78 -15.59 -15.94
C PHE A 429 3.97 -16.33 -16.56
N GLN A 430 4.16 -17.61 -16.23
CA GLN A 430 5.29 -18.39 -16.74
C GLN A 430 5.00 -19.05 -18.11
N GLY A 431 4.71 -18.25 -19.13
CA GLY A 431 4.24 -18.73 -20.44
C GLY A 431 5.30 -19.01 -21.53
N VAL A 432 6.56 -18.58 -21.37
CA VAL A 432 7.63 -18.82 -22.36
C VAL A 432 7.98 -20.31 -22.48
N CYS A 433 7.86 -20.86 -23.69
CA CYS A 433 8.20 -22.26 -24.00
C CYS A 433 9.58 -22.40 -24.65
N ALA A 434 9.90 -21.54 -25.61
CA ALA A 434 11.17 -21.57 -26.34
C ALA A 434 11.50 -20.19 -26.92
N VAL A 435 12.79 -19.87 -27.04
CA VAL A 435 13.28 -18.60 -27.57
C VAL A 435 14.44 -18.84 -28.55
N TRP A 436 14.46 -18.08 -29.65
CA TRP A 436 15.54 -18.07 -30.63
C TRP A 436 15.96 -16.64 -30.96
N ARG A 437 17.22 -16.47 -31.36
CA ARG A 437 17.75 -15.24 -31.91
C ARG A 437 17.92 -15.37 -33.43
N ASP A 438 17.31 -14.44 -34.17
CA ASP A 438 17.39 -14.35 -35.63
C ASP A 438 17.87 -12.94 -36.02
N GLY A 439 19.17 -12.78 -36.20
CA GLY A 439 19.78 -11.45 -36.34
C GLY A 439 19.57 -10.59 -35.09
N ALA A 440 18.90 -9.44 -35.26
CA ALA A 440 18.51 -8.54 -34.16
C ALA A 440 17.15 -8.89 -33.54
N ASP A 441 16.37 -9.77 -34.19
CA ASP A 441 15.04 -10.16 -33.70
C ASP A 441 15.14 -11.27 -32.65
N LEU A 442 14.22 -11.22 -31.70
CA LEU A 442 13.94 -12.34 -30.79
C LEU A 442 12.65 -13.02 -31.26
N LEU A 443 12.73 -14.33 -31.43
CA LEU A 443 11.60 -15.17 -31.78
C LEU A 443 11.24 -16.03 -30.56
N ALA A 444 9.97 -16.21 -30.26
CA ALA A 444 9.56 -17.04 -29.14
C ALA A 444 8.29 -17.84 -29.42
N GLU A 445 8.16 -18.96 -28.73
CA GLU A 445 6.90 -19.67 -28.55
C GLU A 445 6.43 -19.48 -27.12
N VAL A 446 5.18 -19.05 -26.98
CA VAL A 446 4.52 -18.81 -25.70
C VAL A 446 3.21 -19.58 -25.62
N ALA A 447 2.86 -20.03 -24.42
CA ALA A 447 1.59 -20.69 -24.12
C ALA A 447 0.97 -20.06 -22.87
N LEU A 448 -0.36 -19.98 -22.85
CA LEU A 448 -1.11 -19.52 -21.68
C LEU A 448 -0.99 -20.59 -20.58
N PRO A 449 -0.41 -20.29 -19.41
CA PRO A 449 -0.29 -21.26 -18.35
C PRO A 449 -1.66 -21.68 -17.79
N GLU A 450 -1.82 -22.95 -17.42
CA GLU A 450 -3.08 -23.45 -16.82
C GLU A 450 -3.49 -22.67 -15.55
N ALA A 451 -2.51 -22.13 -14.82
CA ALA A 451 -2.73 -21.33 -13.62
C ALA A 451 -3.42 -19.97 -13.91
N ALA A 452 -3.26 -19.44 -15.12
CA ALA A 452 -3.86 -18.17 -15.53
C ALA A 452 -5.38 -18.28 -15.82
N GLY A 453 -5.90 -19.48 -16.03
CA GLY A 453 -7.31 -19.72 -16.34
C GLY A 453 -7.60 -19.85 -17.84
N ASP A 454 -8.85 -19.57 -18.22
CA ASP A 454 -9.34 -19.70 -19.60
C ASP A 454 -9.14 -18.41 -20.40
N ALA A 455 -8.95 -18.51 -21.72
CA ALA A 455 -8.84 -17.37 -22.62
C ALA A 455 -10.21 -16.78 -23.01
N ASP A 456 -11.31 -17.50 -22.72
CA ASP A 456 -12.68 -17.11 -23.04
C ASP A 456 -13.02 -15.67 -22.59
N GLY A 457 -13.48 -14.85 -23.56
CA GLY A 457 -13.95 -13.48 -23.33
C GLY A 457 -12.87 -12.40 -23.27
N PHE A 458 -11.59 -12.75 -23.28
CA PHE A 458 -10.50 -11.79 -23.51
C PHE A 458 -10.25 -11.59 -25.01
N GLY A 459 -9.84 -10.39 -25.41
CA GLY A 459 -9.32 -10.18 -26.76
C GLY A 459 -8.04 -11.00 -26.99
N ILE A 460 -7.11 -10.91 -26.04
CA ILE A 460 -5.96 -11.79 -25.88
C ILE A 460 -5.72 -11.91 -24.38
N HIS A 461 -5.51 -13.11 -23.84
CA HIS A 461 -5.35 -13.23 -22.39
C HIS A 461 -4.11 -12.42 -21.93
N PRO A 462 -4.22 -11.53 -20.92
CA PRO A 462 -3.10 -10.64 -20.57
C PRO A 462 -1.83 -11.37 -20.17
N ALA A 463 -1.93 -12.52 -19.48
CA ALA A 463 -0.76 -13.35 -19.17
C ALA A 463 -0.06 -13.92 -20.41
N LEU A 464 -0.79 -14.21 -21.50
CA LEU A 464 -0.19 -14.66 -22.77
C LEU A 464 0.52 -13.49 -23.46
N LEU A 465 -0.11 -12.31 -23.49
CA LEU A 465 0.48 -11.10 -24.07
C LEU A 465 1.72 -10.66 -23.29
N ASP A 466 1.68 -10.73 -21.96
CA ASP A 466 2.82 -10.41 -21.10
C ASP A 466 3.97 -11.42 -21.29
N ALA A 467 3.66 -12.72 -21.37
CA ALA A 467 4.65 -13.74 -21.69
C ALA A 467 5.33 -13.54 -23.06
N ALA A 468 4.64 -12.92 -24.03
CA ALA A 468 5.22 -12.56 -25.32
C ALA A 468 6.33 -11.49 -25.20
N LEU A 469 6.35 -10.72 -24.12
CA LEU A 469 7.36 -9.70 -23.85
C LEU A 469 8.60 -10.27 -23.13
N HIS A 470 8.43 -11.32 -22.34
CA HIS A 470 9.50 -11.93 -21.53
C HIS A 470 10.82 -12.24 -22.26
N PRO A 471 10.84 -12.68 -23.55
CA PRO A 471 12.09 -12.95 -24.27
C PRO A 471 13.08 -11.77 -24.28
N MET A 472 12.60 -10.52 -24.12
CA MET A 472 13.49 -9.35 -24.04
C MET A 472 14.46 -9.40 -22.86
N LEU A 473 14.09 -10.07 -21.75
CA LEU A 473 14.94 -10.22 -20.57
C LEU A 473 16.19 -11.06 -20.88
N LEU A 474 16.12 -11.99 -21.85
CA LEU A 474 17.28 -12.79 -22.29
C LEU A 474 18.24 -11.99 -23.18
N ALA A 475 17.79 -10.91 -23.82
CA ALA A 475 18.66 -10.06 -24.63
C ALA A 475 19.52 -9.12 -23.79
N ALA A 476 18.99 -8.66 -22.65
CA ALA A 476 19.71 -7.83 -21.69
C ALA A 476 20.96 -8.53 -21.12
N ASP A 477 20.92 -9.85 -20.90
CA ASP A 477 22.07 -10.66 -20.44
C ASP A 477 23.25 -10.71 -21.43
N THR A 478 23.04 -10.32 -22.71
CA THR A 478 24.05 -10.45 -23.77
C THR A 478 24.69 -9.14 -24.25
N GLU A 479 24.18 -7.99 -23.81
CA GLU A 479 24.73 -6.67 -24.10
C GLU A 479 25.36 -6.07 -22.83
N SER A 480 26.53 -5.43 -22.96
CA SER A 480 27.43 -4.89 -21.90
C SER A 480 26.85 -4.65 -20.49
N ALA A 481 27.62 -5.04 -19.48
CA ALA A 481 27.37 -4.98 -18.03
C ALA A 481 27.12 -3.58 -17.41
N ASP A 482 26.91 -2.53 -18.21
CA ASP A 482 26.73 -1.14 -17.75
C ASP A 482 25.24 -0.69 -17.75
N ASP A 483 24.28 -1.57 -18.09
CA ASP A 483 22.83 -1.25 -18.20
C ASP A 483 21.98 -2.02 -17.14
N GLU A 484 22.38 -2.00 -15.87
CA GLU A 484 21.81 -2.76 -14.73
C GLU A 484 20.44 -2.24 -14.20
N GLY A 485 19.56 -1.72 -15.07
CA GLY A 485 18.25 -1.18 -14.67
C GLY A 485 17.07 -2.13 -14.95
N MET A 486 16.18 -2.33 -13.96
CA MET A 486 14.84 -2.89 -14.18
C MET A 486 14.05 -1.96 -15.12
N ARG A 487 13.29 -2.51 -16.07
CA ARG A 487 12.60 -1.78 -17.14
C ARG A 487 11.15 -2.23 -17.25
N LEU A 488 10.24 -1.27 -17.38
CA LEU A 488 8.81 -1.55 -17.51
C LEU A 488 8.22 -0.91 -18.78
N PRO A 489 7.14 -1.48 -19.35
CA PRO A 489 6.36 -0.84 -20.39
C PRO A 489 5.88 0.55 -19.96
N PHE A 490 6.08 1.55 -20.82
CA PHE A 490 5.65 2.92 -20.57
C PHE A 490 4.63 3.40 -21.62
N ALA A 491 4.83 3.07 -22.90
CA ALA A 491 3.91 3.48 -23.96
C ALA A 491 3.71 2.36 -25.01
N TRP A 492 2.48 2.20 -25.48
CA TRP A 492 2.07 1.26 -26.51
C TRP A 492 1.45 2.01 -27.68
N ASN A 493 2.08 1.90 -28.85
CA ASN A 493 1.67 2.63 -30.05
C ASN A 493 1.30 1.65 -31.16
N GLY A 494 0.19 1.92 -31.83
CA GLY A 494 -0.33 1.10 -32.92
C GLY A 494 -0.61 -0.34 -32.51
N VAL A 495 -1.51 -0.54 -31.54
CA VAL A 495 -1.96 -1.88 -31.13
C VAL A 495 -3.20 -2.27 -31.92
N SER A 496 -3.11 -3.37 -32.66
CA SER A 496 -4.21 -3.96 -33.42
C SER A 496 -4.41 -5.43 -33.04
N LEU A 497 -5.66 -5.81 -32.79
CA LEU A 497 -6.08 -7.17 -32.48
C LEU A 497 -6.76 -7.78 -33.72
N TRP A 498 -6.32 -8.96 -34.12
CA TRP A 498 -6.70 -9.63 -35.37
C TRP A 498 -7.50 -10.92 -35.16
N ALA A 499 -7.23 -11.61 -34.05
CA ALA A 499 -7.93 -12.82 -33.65
C ALA A 499 -8.01 -12.88 -32.12
N THR A 500 -9.04 -13.56 -31.61
CA THR A 500 -9.28 -13.74 -30.17
C THR A 500 -9.04 -15.18 -29.73
N GLU A 501 -9.07 -15.43 -28.42
CA GLU A 501 -9.02 -16.79 -27.83
C GLU A 501 -7.73 -17.59 -28.11
N ALA A 502 -6.64 -16.91 -28.48
CA ALA A 502 -5.35 -17.56 -28.61
C ALA A 502 -4.86 -18.08 -27.24
N THR A 503 -4.52 -19.37 -27.17
CA THR A 503 -3.91 -20.01 -25.98
C THR A 503 -2.44 -20.31 -26.17
N THR A 504 -1.94 -20.26 -27.40
CA THR A 504 -0.52 -20.41 -27.77
C THR A 504 -0.19 -19.44 -28.88
N GLY A 505 1.03 -18.91 -28.89
CA GLY A 505 1.45 -18.02 -29.96
C GLY A 505 2.94 -18.08 -30.31
N ARG A 506 3.22 -17.77 -31.58
CA ARG A 506 4.57 -17.44 -32.05
C ARG A 506 4.74 -15.93 -32.01
N VAL A 507 5.87 -15.50 -31.46
CA VAL A 507 6.18 -14.11 -31.20
C VAL A 507 7.42 -13.71 -31.96
N ARG A 508 7.41 -12.52 -32.56
CA ARG A 508 8.60 -11.82 -33.05
C ARG A 508 8.70 -10.46 -32.37
N LEU A 509 9.82 -10.23 -31.69
CA LEU A 509 10.21 -8.93 -31.14
C LEU A 509 11.34 -8.36 -31.97
N SER A 510 11.11 -7.20 -32.58
CA SER A 510 12.12 -6.51 -33.40
C SER A 510 12.53 -5.19 -32.73
N PRO A 511 13.82 -4.96 -32.45
CA PRO A 511 14.29 -3.67 -31.95
C PRO A 511 13.93 -2.53 -32.90
N ARG A 512 13.44 -1.42 -32.35
CA ARG A 512 13.35 -0.14 -33.07
C ARG A 512 14.40 0.80 -32.51
N HIS A 513 15.33 1.23 -33.36
CA HIS A 513 16.17 2.38 -33.03
C HIS A 513 15.31 3.66 -33.07
N PRO A 514 15.47 4.59 -32.12
CA PRO A 514 14.85 5.90 -32.24
C PRO A 514 15.29 6.54 -33.58
N SER A 515 14.35 7.20 -34.25
CA SER A 515 14.66 7.97 -35.46
C SER A 515 15.70 9.04 -35.09
N PRO A 516 16.73 9.31 -35.91
CA PRO A 516 17.73 10.35 -35.61
C PRO A 516 17.16 11.77 -35.47
N ASP A 517 15.88 11.98 -35.82
CA ASP A 517 15.15 13.24 -35.69
C ASP A 517 14.26 13.32 -34.42
N GLN A 518 14.32 12.33 -33.52
CA GLN A 518 13.64 12.36 -32.22
C GLN A 518 14.68 12.31 -31.11
N ASP A 519 14.79 13.40 -30.34
CA ASP A 519 15.57 13.50 -29.10
C ASP A 519 15.03 12.52 -28.05
N GLY A 520 15.37 11.24 -28.20
CA GLY A 520 15.10 10.22 -27.21
C GLY A 520 16.01 10.44 -26.00
N ALA A 521 15.42 10.60 -24.82
CA ALA A 521 16.16 10.62 -23.57
C ALA A 521 17.06 9.37 -23.46
N ALA A 522 18.32 9.56 -23.09
CA ALA A 522 19.29 8.48 -22.94
C ALA A 522 18.71 7.37 -22.02
N GLY A 523 18.44 6.19 -22.60
CA GLY A 523 17.97 5.02 -21.85
C GLY A 523 16.61 4.43 -22.26
N GLU A 524 15.91 4.94 -23.27
CA GLU A 524 14.66 4.32 -23.76
C GLU A 524 14.92 3.21 -24.81
N ARG A 525 14.18 2.10 -24.73
CA ARG A 525 14.25 1.00 -25.73
C ARG A 525 12.89 0.78 -26.37
N GLY A 526 12.83 0.88 -27.71
CA GLY A 526 11.63 0.63 -28.50
C GLY A 526 11.62 -0.78 -29.10
N LEU A 527 10.46 -1.45 -29.09
CA LEU A 527 10.26 -2.79 -29.66
C LEU A 527 9.00 -2.84 -30.52
N ARG A 528 9.09 -3.45 -31.70
CA ARG A 528 7.91 -3.91 -32.43
C ARG A 528 7.54 -5.31 -31.96
N VAL A 529 6.24 -5.57 -31.73
CA VAL A 529 5.75 -6.88 -31.25
C VAL A 529 4.77 -7.45 -32.27
N VAL A 530 5.01 -8.68 -32.73
CA VAL A 530 4.07 -9.44 -33.56
C VAL A 530 3.78 -10.76 -32.88
N VAL A 531 2.50 -10.99 -32.55
CA VAL A 531 1.99 -12.23 -31.97
C VAL A 531 1.07 -12.90 -32.98
N THR A 532 1.32 -14.17 -33.24
CA THR A 532 0.55 -15.01 -34.17
C THR A 532 0.16 -16.32 -33.49
N ASP A 533 -0.81 -17.05 -34.03
CA ASP A 533 -1.16 -18.37 -33.55
C ASP A 533 -0.07 -19.42 -33.87
N ALA A 534 -0.29 -20.68 -33.47
CA ALA A 534 0.66 -21.77 -33.75
C ALA A 534 0.87 -22.06 -35.24
N MET A 535 -0.01 -21.54 -36.11
CA MET A 535 0.02 -21.70 -37.57
C MET A 535 0.65 -20.48 -38.27
N GLY A 536 0.93 -19.40 -37.52
CA GLY A 536 1.49 -18.15 -38.02
C GLY A 536 0.46 -17.13 -38.51
N ALA A 537 -0.84 -17.33 -38.23
CA ALA A 537 -1.87 -16.34 -38.51
C ALA A 537 -1.84 -15.21 -37.46
N PRO A 538 -2.01 -13.94 -37.85
CA PRO A 538 -1.88 -12.80 -36.95
C PRO A 538 -2.93 -12.83 -35.83
N VAL A 539 -2.48 -12.60 -34.60
CA VAL A 539 -3.33 -12.47 -33.40
C VAL A 539 -3.27 -11.03 -32.89
N LEU A 540 -2.09 -10.48 -32.65
CA LEU A 540 -1.90 -9.10 -32.19
C LEU A 540 -0.63 -8.50 -32.76
N THR A 541 -0.69 -7.23 -33.15
CA THR A 541 0.48 -6.45 -33.58
C THR A 541 0.59 -5.18 -32.76
N VAL A 542 1.81 -4.84 -32.33
CA VAL A 542 2.18 -3.56 -31.71
C VAL A 542 3.26 -2.92 -32.56
N ASP A 543 3.00 -1.72 -33.06
CA ASP A 543 3.97 -1.01 -33.88
C ASP A 543 5.16 -0.57 -33.05
N SER A 544 4.94 0.03 -31.87
CA SER A 544 6.04 0.41 -30.97
C SER A 544 5.65 0.27 -29.51
N LEU A 545 6.39 -0.56 -28.78
CA LEU A 545 6.38 -0.69 -27.33
C LEU A 545 7.63 0.02 -26.79
N MET A 546 7.42 1.09 -26.02
CA MET A 546 8.50 1.84 -25.37
C MET A 546 8.69 1.37 -23.93
N MET A 547 9.93 1.05 -23.58
CA MET A 547 10.34 0.58 -22.26
C MET A 547 11.25 1.63 -21.58
N ARG A 548 11.00 1.89 -20.29
CA ARG A 548 11.79 2.84 -19.48
C ARG A 548 12.35 2.18 -18.22
N PRO A 549 13.53 2.61 -17.72
CA PRO A 549 14.03 2.20 -16.41
C PRO A 549 13.04 2.54 -15.29
N ALA A 550 12.88 1.64 -14.32
CA ALA A 550 11.99 1.77 -13.17
C ALA A 550 12.78 1.68 -11.86
N ASP A 551 12.47 2.56 -10.89
CA ASP A 551 13.07 2.55 -9.55
C ASP A 551 12.30 1.57 -8.63
N PRO A 552 12.93 0.49 -8.12
CA PRO A 552 12.31 -0.47 -7.21
C PRO A 552 11.75 0.15 -5.93
N GLY A 553 12.31 1.29 -5.48
CA GLY A 553 11.86 2.00 -4.29
C GLY A 553 10.46 2.60 -4.46
N GLN A 554 10.15 3.13 -5.65
CA GLN A 554 8.85 3.74 -5.97
C GLN A 554 7.71 2.70 -6.05
N LEU A 555 8.03 1.45 -6.37
CA LEU A 555 7.06 0.35 -6.46
C LEU A 555 6.68 -0.21 -5.08
N ARG A 556 7.60 -0.15 -4.10
CA ARG A 556 7.37 -0.63 -2.73
C ARG A 556 6.67 0.39 -1.83
N SER A 557 6.82 1.68 -2.12
CA SER A 557 6.21 2.78 -1.35
C SER A 557 4.72 2.99 -1.62
N GLY A 558 4.09 2.19 -2.47
CA GLY A 558 2.65 2.28 -2.82
C GLY A 558 1.65 2.17 -1.65
N ASN A 559 2.13 1.91 -0.42
CA ASN A 559 1.35 1.94 0.82
C ASN A 559 1.61 3.17 1.71
N GLY A 560 2.41 4.14 1.27
CA GLY A 560 2.80 5.33 2.03
C GLY A 560 2.21 6.63 1.49
N ARG A 561 0.87 6.77 1.47
CA ARG A 561 0.15 7.99 1.01
C ARG A 561 0.54 9.31 1.72
N GLY A 562 1.48 9.31 2.67
CA GLY A 562 1.92 10.51 3.39
C GLY A 562 2.92 11.41 2.63
N ALA A 563 3.81 10.87 1.78
CA ALA A 563 4.97 11.64 1.27
C ALA A 563 5.10 11.75 -0.26
N ASP A 564 4.29 11.02 -1.04
CA ASP A 564 4.45 10.94 -2.51
C ASP A 564 4.27 12.26 -3.28
N GLY A 565 3.82 13.34 -2.63
CA GLY A 565 3.67 14.66 -3.26
C GLY A 565 4.70 15.71 -2.83
N LEU A 566 5.71 15.33 -2.03
CA LEU A 566 6.74 16.24 -1.54
C LEU A 566 8.06 16.05 -2.29
N PHE A 567 8.66 17.16 -2.69
CA PHE A 567 9.92 17.22 -3.43
C PHE A 567 10.88 18.27 -2.84
N THR A 568 12.18 18.05 -3.01
CA THR A 568 13.27 18.99 -2.72
C THR A 568 13.97 19.38 -4.02
N LEU A 569 14.61 20.55 -4.02
CA LEU A 569 15.47 20.98 -5.12
C LEU A 569 16.91 20.62 -4.78
N ASP A 570 17.43 19.55 -5.37
CA ASP A 570 18.77 19.06 -5.12
C ASP A 570 19.72 19.56 -6.21
N TRP A 571 20.91 20.01 -5.81
CA TRP A 571 21.95 20.45 -6.72
C TRP A 571 22.95 19.32 -6.93
N ILE A 572 23.02 18.78 -8.14
CA ILE A 572 23.92 17.68 -8.48
C ILE A 572 25.08 18.19 -9.34
N PRO A 573 26.26 17.56 -9.29
CA PRO A 573 27.35 17.91 -10.20
C PRO A 573 26.89 17.81 -11.65
N MET A 574 27.22 18.84 -12.44
CA MET A 574 26.94 18.84 -13.88
C MET A 574 27.60 17.62 -14.54
N PRO A 575 26.87 16.81 -15.34
CA PRO A 575 27.44 15.66 -16.03
C PRO A 575 28.65 16.07 -16.88
N GLY A 576 29.75 15.31 -16.78
CA GLY A 576 30.97 15.63 -17.51
C GLY A 576 30.79 15.48 -19.01
N LEU A 577 30.78 16.61 -19.73
CA LEU A 577 31.07 16.61 -21.17
C LEU A 577 32.56 16.30 -21.35
N LEU A 578 32.87 15.36 -22.26
CA LEU A 578 34.24 15.00 -22.66
C LEU A 578 35.04 16.27 -22.99
N ASP A 579 36.30 16.35 -22.56
CA ASP A 579 37.25 17.46 -22.76
C ASP A 579 36.97 18.23 -24.05
N VAL A 580 36.31 19.39 -23.92
CA VAL A 580 36.06 20.29 -25.04
C VAL A 580 37.06 21.42 -24.94
N ASP A 581 37.93 21.55 -25.94
CA ASP A 581 38.86 22.66 -26.04
C ASP A 581 38.08 24.00 -25.93
N ALA A 582 38.36 24.77 -24.88
CA ALA A 582 37.81 26.11 -24.66
C ALA A 582 38.26 27.12 -25.75
N SER A 583 39.13 26.70 -26.69
CA SER A 583 39.71 27.57 -27.71
C SER A 583 38.88 27.73 -28.99
N ASP A 584 37.75 27.04 -29.13
CA ASP A 584 36.79 27.38 -30.18
C ASP A 584 36.06 28.66 -29.76
N ALA A 585 36.60 29.78 -30.22
CA ALA A 585 36.10 31.14 -29.99
C ALA A 585 34.62 31.27 -30.40
N MET A 586 33.72 30.98 -29.46
CA MET A 586 32.33 31.40 -29.56
C MET A 586 32.32 32.93 -29.55
N GLY A 587 31.58 33.59 -30.43
CA GLY A 587 31.47 35.04 -30.42
C GLY A 587 30.53 35.51 -29.32
N TRP A 588 30.98 35.60 -28.07
CA TRP A 588 30.18 36.08 -26.93
C TRP A 588 30.64 37.45 -26.44
N VAL A 589 29.75 38.15 -25.73
CA VAL A 589 29.98 39.53 -25.24
C VAL A 589 29.58 39.67 -23.77
N VAL A 590 30.11 40.69 -23.10
CA VAL A 590 29.70 41.09 -21.75
C VAL A 590 28.77 42.30 -21.84
N LEU A 591 27.69 42.27 -21.08
CA LEU A 591 26.68 43.33 -21.01
C LEU A 591 26.62 43.91 -19.60
N GLY A 592 26.89 45.20 -19.47
CA GLY A 592 26.97 45.92 -18.19
C GLY A 592 28.39 46.29 -17.79
N GLU A 593 28.55 46.71 -16.54
CA GLU A 593 29.85 46.90 -15.91
C GLU A 593 30.56 45.53 -15.78
N ASP A 594 31.85 45.46 -16.13
CA ASP A 594 32.63 44.22 -16.05
C ASP A 594 33.07 43.92 -14.60
N SER A 595 32.08 43.73 -13.72
CA SER A 595 32.30 43.38 -12.31
C SER A 595 32.85 41.96 -12.12
N LEU A 596 32.88 41.15 -13.19
CA LEU A 596 33.38 39.78 -13.20
C LEU A 596 34.79 39.67 -13.80
N HIS A 597 35.39 40.79 -14.22
CA HIS A 597 36.70 40.86 -14.86
C HIS A 597 36.83 39.96 -16.10
N LEU A 598 35.72 39.72 -16.81
CA LEU A 598 35.67 38.87 -18.00
C LEU A 598 36.30 39.55 -19.22
N ALA A 599 36.44 40.88 -19.24
CA ALA A 599 37.11 41.61 -20.31
C ALA A 599 38.60 41.29 -20.44
N GLU A 600 39.21 40.68 -19.42
CA GLU A 600 40.60 40.22 -19.46
C GLU A 600 40.77 38.96 -20.34
N GLU A 601 39.67 38.27 -20.69
CA GLU A 601 39.68 37.11 -21.58
C GLU A 601 39.91 37.52 -23.05
N PRO A 602 40.83 36.86 -23.79
CA PRO A 602 41.15 37.24 -25.16
C PRO A 602 39.95 37.18 -26.12
N GLY A 603 39.59 38.31 -26.73
CA GLY A 603 38.58 38.39 -27.79
C GLY A 603 37.17 38.77 -27.33
N LEU A 604 36.97 39.05 -26.03
CA LEU A 604 35.69 39.46 -25.47
C LEU A 604 35.46 40.97 -25.62
N VAL A 605 34.23 41.36 -25.98
CA VAL A 605 33.81 42.77 -26.09
C VAL A 605 32.80 43.09 -25.00
N CYS A 606 33.00 44.21 -24.30
CA CYS A 606 32.07 44.70 -23.29
C CYS A 606 31.21 45.84 -23.85
N HIS A 607 29.90 45.71 -23.70
CA HIS A 607 28.93 46.76 -23.97
C HIS A 607 28.35 47.27 -22.64
N PRO A 608 28.28 48.59 -22.40
CA PRO A 608 27.82 49.13 -21.12
C PRO A 608 26.34 48.81 -20.82
N ASP A 609 25.51 48.63 -21.84
CA ASP A 609 24.09 48.29 -21.73
C ASP A 609 23.58 47.67 -23.05
N LEU A 610 22.30 47.27 -23.06
CA LEU A 610 21.65 46.68 -24.23
C LEU A 610 21.57 47.68 -25.40
N GLU A 611 21.42 48.97 -25.13
CA GLU A 611 21.34 50.01 -26.16
C GLU A 611 22.67 50.12 -26.92
N ALA A 612 23.80 50.05 -26.23
CA ALA A 612 25.13 50.06 -26.82
C ALA A 612 25.44 48.77 -27.60
N LEU A 613 24.91 47.61 -27.19
CA LEU A 613 24.99 46.38 -27.99
C LEU A 613 24.18 46.53 -29.29
N VAL A 614 22.95 47.03 -29.19
CA VAL A 614 22.08 47.27 -30.36
C VAL A 614 22.72 48.29 -31.32
N ALA A 615 23.31 49.37 -30.81
CA ALA A 615 24.03 50.35 -31.61
C ALA A 615 25.24 49.73 -32.35
N ALA A 616 25.97 48.81 -31.72
CA ALA A 616 27.05 48.08 -32.39
C ALA A 616 26.52 47.15 -33.51
N LEU A 617 25.36 46.52 -33.31
CA LEU A 617 24.69 45.74 -34.36
C LEU A 617 24.21 46.64 -35.51
N ASP A 618 23.77 47.87 -35.21
CA ASP A 618 23.41 48.88 -36.22
C ASP A 618 24.64 49.31 -37.04
N ASP A 619 25.81 49.39 -36.42
CA ASP A 619 27.10 49.70 -37.06
C ASP A 619 27.72 48.49 -37.80
N GLY A 620 27.04 47.34 -37.84
CA GLY A 620 27.40 46.17 -38.63
C GLY A 620 28.20 45.10 -37.89
N ALA A 621 28.27 45.13 -36.55
CA ALA A 621 28.78 44.01 -35.77
C ALA A 621 27.87 42.77 -35.92
N PRO A 622 28.44 41.54 -35.96
CA PRO A 622 27.62 40.33 -35.96
C PRO A 622 26.92 40.13 -34.61
N PRO A 623 25.72 39.52 -34.57
CA PRO A 623 25.05 39.17 -33.32
C PRO A 623 25.89 38.14 -32.53
N PRO A 624 25.98 38.29 -31.19
CA PRO A 624 26.72 37.34 -30.37
C PRO A 624 25.97 36.00 -30.26
N ALA A 625 26.70 34.91 -30.03
CA ALA A 625 26.11 33.60 -29.72
C ALA A 625 25.39 33.63 -28.35
N PHE A 626 26.00 34.32 -27.38
CA PHE A 626 25.38 34.61 -26.08
C PHE A 626 25.99 35.89 -25.48
N ALA A 627 25.23 36.55 -24.60
CA ALA A 627 25.69 37.70 -23.82
C ALA A 627 25.66 37.34 -22.33
N VAL A 628 26.69 37.75 -21.59
CA VAL A 628 26.78 37.54 -20.13
C VAL A 628 26.57 38.86 -19.42
N THR A 629 25.66 38.90 -18.46
CA THR A 629 25.38 40.08 -17.64
C THR A 629 25.37 39.72 -16.17
N TYR A 630 25.99 40.55 -15.34
CA TYR A 630 25.90 40.44 -13.88
C TYR A 630 24.83 41.39 -13.37
N LEU A 631 23.84 40.86 -12.65
CA LEU A 631 22.78 41.66 -12.03
C LEU A 631 23.01 41.72 -10.51
N PRO A 632 23.54 42.84 -9.98
CA PRO A 632 23.65 43.02 -8.54
C PRO A 632 22.27 43.17 -7.92
N ALA A 633 22.08 42.62 -6.73
CA ALA A 633 20.87 42.81 -5.91
C ALA A 633 21.20 43.28 -4.48
N ASP A 634 22.42 43.78 -4.27
CA ASP A 634 22.92 44.18 -2.96
C ASP A 634 22.80 45.70 -2.73
N GLY A 635 22.15 46.09 -1.64
CA GLY A 635 22.31 47.40 -1.00
C GLY A 635 23.55 47.44 -0.08
N ASP A 636 23.78 48.55 0.64
CA ASP A 636 24.90 48.69 1.60
C ASP A 636 24.85 47.56 2.67
N PRO A 637 25.86 46.67 2.76
CA PRO A 637 25.87 45.53 3.67
C PRO A 637 25.73 45.90 5.16
N ALA A 638 26.01 47.15 5.52
CA ALA A 638 25.99 47.62 6.90
C ALA A 638 24.59 47.91 7.47
N GLU A 639 23.53 47.98 6.65
CA GLU A 639 22.18 48.36 7.11
C GLU A 639 21.07 47.29 6.90
N ALA A 640 21.32 46.20 6.19
CA ALA A 640 20.21 45.44 5.59
C ALA A 640 19.51 44.43 6.54
N GLY A 641 18.46 44.88 7.25
CA GLY A 641 17.41 43.98 7.75
C GLY A 641 16.59 43.35 6.62
N ALA A 642 15.76 42.34 6.91
CA ALA A 642 14.96 41.65 5.89
C ALA A 642 14.09 42.59 5.02
N VAL A 643 13.62 43.70 5.59
CA VAL A 643 12.83 44.72 4.90
C VAL A 643 13.63 45.46 3.82
N ALA A 644 14.88 45.82 4.10
CA ALA A 644 15.76 46.44 3.12
C ALA A 644 16.04 45.48 1.96
N ARG A 645 16.34 44.20 2.27
CA ARG A 645 16.53 43.16 1.24
C ARG A 645 15.30 42.97 0.35
N ALA A 646 14.09 43.10 0.90
CA ALA A 646 12.87 43.04 0.11
C ALA A 646 12.72 44.25 -0.84
N ALA A 647 13.18 45.43 -0.44
CA ALA A 647 13.19 46.61 -1.31
C ALA A 647 14.25 46.50 -2.41
N ASP A 648 15.46 46.07 -2.06
CA ASP A 648 16.57 45.84 -3.00
C ASP A 648 16.21 44.76 -4.03
N GLY A 649 15.61 43.65 -3.58
CA GLY A 649 15.13 42.59 -4.47
C GLY A 649 14.05 43.07 -5.45
N LEU A 650 13.11 43.92 -5.01
CA LEU A 650 12.11 44.49 -5.91
C LEU A 650 12.73 45.40 -6.98
N ALA A 651 13.70 46.22 -6.60
CA ALA A 651 14.44 47.06 -7.54
C ALA A 651 15.18 46.20 -8.58
N ALA A 652 15.94 45.19 -8.13
CA ALA A 652 16.67 44.28 -9.00
C ALA A 652 15.75 43.51 -9.98
N VAL A 653 14.62 42.99 -9.49
CA VAL A 653 13.62 42.31 -10.33
C VAL A 653 13.02 43.28 -11.35
N GLY A 654 12.78 44.54 -10.99
CA GLY A 654 12.29 45.57 -11.89
C GLY A 654 13.28 45.96 -13.00
N GLU A 655 14.58 45.91 -12.72
CA GLU A 655 15.65 46.11 -13.70
C GLU A 655 15.80 44.90 -14.63
N ALA A 656 15.81 43.69 -14.06
CA ALA A 656 15.85 42.44 -14.82
C ALA A 656 14.66 42.32 -15.78
N LEU A 657 13.46 42.72 -15.36
CA LEU A 657 12.28 42.74 -16.22
C LEU A 657 12.47 43.62 -17.45
N GLU A 658 13.02 44.83 -17.29
CA GLU A 658 13.26 45.72 -18.44
C GLU A 658 14.35 45.17 -19.37
N LEU A 659 15.41 44.59 -18.81
CA LEU A 659 16.45 43.94 -19.60
C LEU A 659 15.91 42.76 -20.41
N VAL A 660 15.13 41.88 -19.78
CA VAL A 660 14.49 40.73 -20.44
C VAL A 660 13.54 41.20 -21.54
N ARG A 661 12.71 42.21 -21.28
CA ARG A 661 11.79 42.78 -22.29
C ARG A 661 12.54 43.41 -23.46
N GLY A 662 13.61 44.16 -23.19
CA GLY A 662 14.46 44.74 -24.22
C GLY A 662 15.15 43.66 -25.07
N TRP A 663 15.72 42.64 -24.43
CA TRP A 663 16.39 41.51 -25.09
C TRP A 663 15.44 40.75 -26.02
N LEU A 664 14.21 40.50 -25.57
CA LEU A 664 13.18 39.80 -26.36
C LEU A 664 12.63 40.66 -27.50
N ALA A 665 12.68 41.99 -27.38
CA ALA A 665 12.17 42.91 -28.39
C ALA A 665 13.12 43.11 -29.60
N GLU A 666 14.40 42.73 -29.49
CA GLU A 666 15.39 42.86 -30.56
C GLU A 666 15.45 41.60 -31.44
N PRO A 667 14.94 41.63 -32.69
CA PRO A 667 14.87 40.44 -33.55
C PRO A 667 16.22 39.87 -33.94
N ARG A 668 17.30 40.67 -33.98
CA ARG A 668 18.65 40.19 -34.32
C ARG A 668 19.28 39.34 -33.22
N LEU A 669 18.73 39.38 -32.00
CA LEU A 669 19.15 38.58 -30.85
C LEU A 669 18.24 37.36 -30.62
N ALA A 670 17.37 37.03 -31.59
CA ALA A 670 16.43 35.91 -31.47
C ALA A 670 17.13 34.55 -31.27
N ASP A 671 18.29 34.37 -31.90
CA ASP A 671 19.11 33.14 -31.81
C ASP A 671 20.19 33.23 -30.71
N ALA A 672 20.26 34.35 -29.99
CA ALA A 672 21.25 34.58 -28.94
C ALA A 672 20.67 34.29 -27.54
N ARG A 673 21.52 33.74 -26.66
CA ARG A 673 21.17 33.47 -25.26
C ARG A 673 21.64 34.61 -24.34
N LEU A 674 20.82 35.02 -23.38
CA LEU A 674 21.23 35.91 -22.29
C LEU A 674 21.56 35.09 -21.05
N VAL A 675 22.82 35.12 -20.64
CA VAL A 675 23.31 34.48 -19.42
C VAL A 675 23.29 35.52 -18.30
N VAL A 676 22.43 35.32 -17.31
CA VAL A 676 22.30 36.19 -16.15
C VAL A 676 23.07 35.59 -14.98
N VAL A 677 24.06 36.34 -14.49
CA VAL A 677 24.92 35.95 -13.38
C VAL A 677 24.44 36.63 -12.11
N THR A 678 24.26 35.84 -11.05
CA THR A 678 23.96 36.30 -9.68
C THR A 678 25.02 35.83 -8.69
N ARG A 679 24.99 36.35 -7.46
CA ARG A 679 25.87 35.90 -6.36
C ARG A 679 25.03 35.52 -5.15
N GLY A 680 25.15 34.26 -4.73
CA GLY A 680 24.48 33.70 -3.56
C GLY A 680 22.95 33.73 -3.66
N ALA A 681 22.36 33.73 -4.85
CA ALA A 681 20.91 33.79 -5.04
C ALA A 681 20.21 32.47 -4.72
N VAL A 682 20.94 31.34 -4.76
CA VAL A 682 20.42 30.01 -4.48
C VAL A 682 21.25 29.29 -3.42
N SER A 683 20.58 28.50 -2.58
CA SER A 683 21.24 27.61 -1.62
C SER A 683 21.45 26.25 -2.27
N ILE A 684 22.65 25.66 -2.07
CA ILE A 684 23.01 24.34 -2.62
C ILE A 684 23.25 23.26 -1.56
N ASP A 685 23.20 23.59 -0.27
CA ASP A 685 23.48 22.64 0.82
C ASP A 685 22.29 21.71 1.12
N GLY A 686 22.60 20.43 1.36
CA GLY A 686 21.65 19.42 1.87
C GLY A 686 21.48 19.48 3.40
N PRO A 687 20.55 18.66 3.97
CA PRO A 687 20.08 18.78 5.36
C PRO A 687 21.12 18.49 6.47
N HIS A 688 22.30 17.98 6.12
CA HIS A 688 23.41 17.81 7.07
C HIS A 688 24.51 18.79 6.70
N GLY A 689 24.51 19.93 7.39
CA GLY A 689 25.60 20.89 7.38
C GLY A 689 26.87 20.27 7.94
N GLU A 690 27.62 19.55 7.10
CA GLU A 690 29.06 19.40 7.29
C GLU A 690 29.72 20.64 6.71
N ASP A 691 29.79 21.71 7.50
CA ASP A 691 30.76 22.82 7.41
C ASP A 691 31.21 23.20 5.97
N SER A 692 30.25 23.37 5.06
CA SER A 692 30.49 23.41 3.62
C SER A 692 30.54 24.82 3.05
N GLY A 693 31.14 25.79 3.74
CA GLY A 693 31.70 27.00 3.11
C GLY A 693 30.78 27.88 2.24
N ASP A 694 29.47 27.65 2.17
CA ASP A 694 28.53 28.50 1.44
C ASP A 694 28.18 29.68 2.38
N GLY A 695 28.94 30.77 2.30
CA GLY A 695 28.60 32.08 2.85
C GLY A 695 27.14 32.52 2.61
N ALA A 696 26.72 33.55 3.34
CA ALA A 696 25.31 33.95 3.48
C ALA A 696 24.50 33.96 2.16
N LEU A 697 23.26 33.50 2.23
CA LEU A 697 22.34 33.56 1.09
C LEU A 697 21.95 35.02 0.82
N ASN A 698 22.09 35.47 -0.43
CA ASN A 698 21.59 36.74 -0.91
C ASN A 698 20.09 36.65 -1.22
N VAL A 699 19.29 36.93 -0.19
CA VAL A 699 17.81 36.87 -0.28
C VAL A 699 17.25 37.81 -1.34
N ALA A 700 17.87 38.98 -1.57
CA ALA A 700 17.42 39.93 -2.58
C ALA A 700 17.62 39.38 -4.01
N ALA A 701 18.77 38.75 -4.27
CA ALA A 701 19.08 38.17 -5.59
C ALA A 701 18.19 36.96 -5.95
N ALA A 702 17.63 36.26 -4.97
CA ALA A 702 16.75 35.11 -5.21
C ALA A 702 15.50 35.48 -6.03
N GLY A 703 15.01 36.72 -5.92
CA GLY A 703 13.88 37.21 -6.71
C GLY A 703 14.15 37.19 -8.23
N LEU A 704 15.39 37.43 -8.64
CA LEU A 704 15.81 37.40 -10.05
C LEU A 704 15.61 36.00 -10.66
N TRP A 705 15.93 34.96 -9.90
CA TRP A 705 15.78 33.57 -10.32
C TRP A 705 14.31 33.21 -10.57
N GLY A 706 13.38 33.65 -9.72
CA GLY A 706 11.95 33.41 -9.93
C GLY A 706 11.43 34.06 -11.21
N LEU A 707 11.82 35.32 -11.49
CA LEU A 707 11.46 36.01 -12.73
C LEU A 707 12.01 35.28 -13.96
N LEU A 708 13.30 34.95 -13.94
CA LEU A 708 14.00 34.35 -15.08
C LEU A 708 13.59 32.90 -15.34
N ARG A 709 13.25 32.11 -14.31
CA ARG A 709 12.64 30.78 -14.48
C ARG A 709 11.31 30.83 -15.21
N SER A 710 10.50 31.86 -14.94
CA SER A 710 9.25 32.06 -15.68
C SER A 710 9.51 32.53 -17.12
N ALA A 711 10.50 33.41 -17.32
CA ALA A 711 10.94 33.78 -18.66
C ALA A 711 11.48 32.59 -19.48
N GLN A 712 12.20 31.65 -18.84
CA GLN A 712 12.63 30.37 -19.45
C GLN A 712 11.45 29.48 -19.84
N ALA A 713 10.36 29.50 -19.06
CA ALA A 713 9.15 28.75 -19.38
C ALA A 713 8.37 29.37 -20.57
N GLU A 714 8.38 30.70 -20.71
CA GLU A 714 7.75 31.41 -21.84
C GLU A 714 8.60 31.38 -23.12
N HIS A 715 9.91 31.45 -22.96
CA HIS A 715 10.89 31.54 -24.04
C HIS A 715 12.04 30.54 -23.79
N PRO A 716 11.82 29.26 -24.11
CA PRO A 716 12.85 28.23 -24.02
C PRO A 716 14.13 28.65 -24.77
N ASP A 717 15.28 28.22 -24.25
CA ASP A 717 16.62 28.43 -24.84
C ASP A 717 17.10 29.89 -24.93
N ARG A 718 16.32 30.87 -24.47
CA ARG A 718 16.71 32.30 -24.52
C ARG A 718 17.50 32.79 -23.32
N PHE A 719 17.40 32.10 -22.18
CA PHE A 719 17.98 32.55 -20.91
C PHE A 719 18.72 31.42 -20.19
N VAL A 720 19.91 31.72 -19.66
CA VAL A 720 20.68 30.83 -18.79
C VAL A 720 20.93 31.56 -17.47
N LEU A 721 20.74 30.87 -16.35
CA LEU A 721 21.01 31.39 -15.00
C LEU A 721 22.31 30.78 -14.47
N LEU A 722 23.22 31.63 -14.00
CA LEU A 722 24.45 31.21 -13.33
C LEU A 722 24.57 31.88 -11.95
N ASP A 723 24.57 31.11 -10.87
CA ASP A 723 24.80 31.66 -9.53
C ASP A 723 26.23 31.39 -9.05
N LEU A 724 26.94 32.44 -8.67
CA LEU A 724 28.26 32.38 -8.09
C LEU A 724 28.19 32.33 -6.56
N HIS A 725 29.29 31.91 -5.94
CA HIS A 725 29.41 31.91 -4.50
C HIS A 725 29.45 33.34 -3.92
N GLN A 726 28.78 33.61 -2.79
CA GLN A 726 28.71 34.98 -2.25
C GLN A 726 30.05 35.46 -1.66
N ALA A 727 30.72 34.62 -0.86
CA ALA A 727 31.86 35.05 -0.04
C ALA A 727 33.24 34.90 -0.72
N THR A 728 33.30 34.22 -1.86
CA THR A 728 34.55 33.97 -2.60
C THR A 728 34.39 34.43 -4.02
N ASP A 729 35.33 35.25 -4.49
CA ASP A 729 35.43 35.60 -5.90
C ASP A 729 36.00 34.41 -6.68
N SER A 730 35.18 33.87 -7.58
CA SER A 730 35.64 32.94 -8.61
C SER A 730 36.58 33.66 -9.58
N ALA A 731 37.62 32.97 -10.04
CA ALA A 731 38.49 33.53 -11.07
C ALA A 731 37.70 33.72 -12.39
N ALA A 732 37.99 34.78 -13.15
CA ALA A 732 37.30 35.09 -14.40
C ALA A 732 37.25 33.88 -15.36
N GLY A 733 38.36 33.14 -15.47
CA GLY A 733 38.43 31.92 -16.29
C GLY A 733 37.52 30.77 -15.82
N GLU A 734 37.26 30.64 -14.52
CA GLU A 734 36.32 29.63 -13.99
C GLU A 734 34.87 30.00 -14.32
N VAL A 735 34.54 31.29 -14.21
CA VAL A 735 33.22 31.81 -14.60
C VAL A 735 33.00 31.63 -16.09
N ALA A 736 33.99 31.97 -16.92
CA ALA A 736 33.96 31.77 -18.37
C ALA A 736 33.76 30.29 -18.74
N ASP A 737 34.51 29.37 -18.11
CA ASP A 737 34.38 27.92 -18.33
C ASP A 737 32.98 27.42 -17.94
N ALA A 738 32.45 27.86 -16.78
CA ALA A 738 31.10 27.49 -16.33
C ALA A 738 30.02 27.97 -17.30
N VAL A 739 30.11 29.21 -17.82
CA VAL A 739 29.18 29.74 -18.82
C VAL A 739 29.23 28.92 -20.11
N VAL A 740 30.42 28.66 -20.64
CA VAL A 740 30.61 27.90 -21.88
C VAL A 740 30.04 26.48 -21.74
N ARG A 741 30.30 25.80 -20.62
CA ARG A 741 29.75 24.47 -20.34
C ARG A 741 28.23 24.51 -20.25
N ALA A 742 27.65 25.46 -19.50
CA ALA A 742 26.21 25.60 -19.34
C ALA A 742 25.51 25.75 -20.70
N VAL A 743 26.02 26.66 -21.54
CA VAL A 743 25.47 26.92 -22.87
C VAL A 743 25.62 25.70 -23.78
N ARG A 744 26.77 25.03 -23.78
CA ARG A 744 27.00 23.84 -24.65
C ARG A 744 26.22 22.61 -24.23
N ALA A 745 25.95 22.45 -22.94
CA ALA A 745 25.16 21.34 -22.40
C ALA A 745 23.66 21.58 -22.45
N ASP A 746 23.22 22.75 -22.93
CA ASP A 746 21.84 23.21 -22.86
C ASP A 746 21.26 23.16 -21.43
N GLU A 747 22.10 23.39 -20.42
CA GLU A 747 21.67 23.49 -19.03
C GLU A 747 21.18 24.91 -18.73
N PRO A 748 19.89 25.11 -18.41
CA PRO A 748 19.31 26.45 -18.26
C PRO A 748 19.68 27.11 -16.92
N GLN A 749 20.16 26.34 -15.94
CA GLN A 749 20.43 26.79 -14.57
C GLN A 749 21.68 26.10 -14.03
N VAL A 750 22.66 26.88 -13.59
CA VAL A 750 23.92 26.40 -13.02
C VAL A 750 24.27 27.20 -11.77
N ALA A 751 24.84 26.54 -10.76
CA ALA A 751 25.48 27.19 -9.63
C ALA A 751 26.96 26.78 -9.58
N LEU A 752 27.87 27.75 -9.54
CA LEU A 752 29.30 27.51 -9.42
C LEU A 752 29.70 27.56 -7.93
N ARG A 753 30.17 26.43 -7.39
CA ARG A 753 30.53 26.29 -5.97
C ARG A 753 31.87 25.58 -5.85
N ALA A 754 32.84 26.21 -5.19
CA ALA A 754 34.22 25.72 -5.09
C ALA A 754 34.83 25.27 -6.45
N GLY A 755 34.57 26.04 -7.52
CA GLY A 755 35.04 25.74 -8.88
C GLY A 755 34.29 24.60 -9.60
N ARG A 756 33.20 24.08 -9.03
CA ARG A 756 32.40 23.00 -9.62
C ARG A 756 31.03 23.50 -10.07
N PRO A 757 30.63 23.28 -11.35
CA PRO A 757 29.29 23.59 -11.81
C PRO A 757 28.30 22.53 -11.30
N MET A 758 27.23 23.00 -10.67
CA MET A 758 26.13 22.22 -10.12
C MET A 758 24.84 22.57 -10.86
N VAL A 759 23.99 21.60 -11.14
CA VAL A 759 22.70 21.78 -11.82
C VAL A 759 21.54 21.37 -10.92
N PRO A 760 20.42 22.11 -10.91
CA PRO A 760 19.30 21.80 -10.03
C PRO A 760 18.44 20.68 -10.62
N ARG A 761 17.97 19.77 -9.77
CA ARG A 761 17.03 18.70 -10.11
C ARG A 761 15.96 18.60 -9.02
N LEU A 762 14.71 18.46 -9.45
CA LEU A 762 13.60 18.23 -8.52
C LEU A 762 13.59 16.75 -8.13
N MET A 763 13.83 16.45 -6.86
CA MET A 763 13.92 15.10 -6.32
C MET A 763 12.80 14.86 -5.32
N ARG A 764 12.29 13.63 -5.22
CA ARG A 764 11.30 13.30 -4.17
C ARG A 764 11.94 13.47 -2.80
N ALA A 765 11.21 14.10 -1.89
CA ALA A 765 11.67 14.25 -0.52
C ALA A 765 11.86 12.86 0.11
N ARG A 766 13.06 12.59 0.59
CA ARG A 766 13.39 11.35 1.31
C ARG A 766 13.46 11.66 2.79
N ASP A 767 12.85 10.81 3.59
CA ASP A 767 13.03 10.85 5.04
C ASP A 767 14.48 10.42 5.32
N THR A 768 15.36 11.38 5.60
CA THR A 768 16.72 11.09 6.03
C THR A 768 16.64 10.62 7.48
N GLY A 769 16.25 9.34 7.64
CA GLY A 769 16.24 8.63 8.91
C GLY A 769 17.65 8.50 9.48
N GLY A 770 18.11 9.55 10.15
CA GLY A 770 19.20 9.51 11.10
C GLY A 770 18.62 9.12 12.46
N ALA A 771 18.74 7.84 12.81
CA ALA A 771 18.46 7.34 14.15
C ALA A 771 19.53 7.89 15.12
N ASP A 772 19.20 8.98 15.81
CA ASP A 772 19.64 9.23 17.17
C ASP A 772 18.47 9.88 17.93
N GLU A 773 18.08 9.26 19.05
CA GLU A 773 17.04 9.75 19.98
C GLU A 773 17.53 10.97 20.79
N ALA A 774 18.11 11.96 20.10
CA ALA A 774 18.39 13.28 20.65
C ALA A 774 17.42 14.26 19.98
N GLU A 775 16.40 14.70 20.73
CA GLU A 775 15.43 15.77 20.41
C GLU A 775 15.20 16.02 18.91
N SER A 776 14.21 15.33 18.32
CA SER A 776 13.68 15.59 16.98
C SER A 776 13.55 17.10 16.70
N GLU A 777 14.48 17.66 15.91
CA GLU A 777 14.45 19.04 15.43
C GLU A 777 13.38 19.29 14.34
N GLY A 778 12.58 18.27 14.01
CA GLY A 778 11.41 18.38 13.14
C GLY A 778 10.22 19.06 13.82
N LEU A 779 9.50 19.89 13.06
CA LEU A 779 8.26 20.57 13.47
C LEU A 779 7.11 19.55 13.52
N THR A 780 7.06 18.71 14.54
CA THR A 780 5.96 17.74 14.64
C THR A 780 4.66 18.42 15.11
N PRO A 781 3.47 18.02 14.61
CA PRO A 781 2.19 18.49 15.12
C PRO A 781 2.00 18.30 16.64
N ALA A 782 2.74 17.36 17.24
CA ALA A 782 2.75 17.10 18.68
C ALA A 782 3.64 18.07 19.49
N GLY A 783 4.45 18.90 18.82
CA GLY A 783 5.42 19.81 19.45
C GLY A 783 4.96 21.26 19.62
N LEU A 784 3.81 21.65 19.06
CA LEU A 784 3.21 22.97 19.30
C LEU A 784 2.48 22.97 20.65
N ASP A 785 2.76 23.99 21.48
CA ASP A 785 2.03 24.21 22.73
C ASP A 785 0.56 24.52 22.41
N PRO A 786 -0.41 23.68 22.82
CA PRO A 786 -1.83 23.92 22.55
C PRO A 786 -2.35 25.22 23.16
N ASP A 787 -1.70 25.71 24.22
CA ASP A 787 -2.05 26.96 24.91
C ASP A 787 -1.31 28.20 24.32
N GLY A 788 -0.46 28.00 23.31
CA GLY A 788 0.16 29.08 22.52
C GLY A 788 -0.74 29.58 21.39
N THR A 789 -0.49 30.82 20.93
CA THR A 789 -1.22 31.46 19.83
C THR A 789 -0.57 31.19 18.48
N VAL A 790 -1.37 30.86 17.46
CA VAL A 790 -0.93 30.82 16.05
C VAL A 790 -1.53 31.99 15.26
N LEU A 791 -0.66 32.78 14.62
CA LEU A 791 -1.01 33.89 13.75
C LEU A 791 -1.09 33.41 12.29
N ILE A 792 -2.23 33.59 11.62
CA ILE A 792 -2.43 33.23 10.22
C ILE A 792 -2.75 34.47 9.40
N THR A 793 -1.80 34.91 8.56
CA THR A 793 -2.04 36.01 7.62
C THR A 793 -2.66 35.48 6.32
N GLY A 794 -3.61 36.23 5.76
CA GLY A 794 -4.55 35.67 4.79
C GLY A 794 -5.55 34.71 5.43
N GLY A 795 -5.69 34.73 6.76
CA GLY A 795 -6.44 33.74 7.55
C GLY A 795 -7.94 33.70 7.28
N THR A 796 -8.51 34.77 6.72
CA THR A 796 -9.93 34.81 6.28
C THR A 796 -10.11 34.46 4.81
N GLY A 797 -9.02 34.15 4.08
CA GLY A 797 -9.08 33.62 2.71
C GLY A 797 -9.29 32.11 2.71
N LEU A 798 -9.59 31.53 1.53
CA LEU A 798 -9.91 30.10 1.42
C LEU A 798 -8.85 29.18 2.04
N LEU A 799 -7.59 29.29 1.59
CA LEU A 799 -6.49 28.46 2.12
C LEU A 799 -6.21 28.74 3.60
N GLY A 800 -6.20 30.01 4.00
CA GLY A 800 -5.99 30.40 5.39
C GLY A 800 -7.07 29.85 6.32
N GLY A 801 -8.33 29.84 5.90
CA GLY A 801 -9.44 29.27 6.65
C GLY A 801 -9.39 27.74 6.74
N LEU A 802 -9.04 27.06 5.63
CA LEU A 802 -8.83 25.60 5.62
C LEU A 802 -7.70 25.19 6.58
N VAL A 803 -6.58 25.90 6.55
CA VAL A 803 -5.45 25.65 7.44
C VAL A 803 -5.83 25.96 8.89
N ALA A 804 -6.54 27.06 9.16
CA ALA A 804 -7.01 27.39 10.51
C ALA A 804 -7.88 26.25 11.09
N GLU A 805 -8.82 25.72 10.31
CA GLU A 805 -9.67 24.61 10.73
C GLU A 805 -8.88 23.32 10.98
N HIS A 806 -7.91 23.03 10.11
CA HIS A 806 -7.02 21.88 10.28
C HIS A 806 -6.14 22.00 11.54
N LEU A 807 -5.59 23.18 11.83
CA LEU A 807 -4.79 23.40 13.04
C LEU A 807 -5.60 23.18 14.31
N VAL A 808 -6.86 23.60 14.35
CA VAL A 808 -7.73 23.38 15.53
C VAL A 808 -8.12 21.91 15.65
N ARG A 809 -8.57 21.29 14.56
CA ARG A 809 -9.08 19.91 14.59
C ARG A 809 -7.99 18.84 14.75
N THR A 810 -6.90 19.01 14.03
CA THR A 810 -5.86 17.99 13.89
C THR A 810 -4.69 18.27 14.85
N TRP A 811 -4.25 19.53 14.93
CA TRP A 811 -3.09 19.91 15.76
C TRP A 811 -3.49 20.46 17.13
N GLN A 812 -4.80 20.51 17.43
CA GLN A 812 -5.34 20.91 18.74
C GLN A 812 -4.94 22.33 19.18
N VAL A 813 -4.67 23.23 18.23
CA VAL A 813 -4.38 24.64 18.52
C VAL A 813 -5.63 25.31 19.12
N LYS A 814 -5.49 25.92 20.30
CA LYS A 814 -6.61 26.56 20.99
C LYS A 814 -6.71 28.06 20.77
N HIS A 815 -5.63 28.72 20.36
CA HIS A 815 -5.60 30.18 20.20
C HIS A 815 -5.17 30.57 18.79
N LEU A 816 -6.06 31.23 18.05
CA LEU A 816 -5.81 31.69 16.68
C LEU A 816 -6.00 33.20 16.57
N VAL A 817 -5.07 33.84 15.84
CA VAL A 817 -5.24 35.21 15.35
C VAL A 817 -5.25 35.19 13.83
N LEU A 818 -6.42 35.40 13.22
CA LEU A 818 -6.60 35.45 11.77
C LEU A 818 -6.49 36.90 11.29
N VAL A 819 -5.50 37.15 10.43
CA VAL A 819 -5.21 38.48 9.92
C VAL A 819 -5.54 38.57 8.43
N SER A 820 -6.27 39.62 8.07
CA SER A 820 -6.47 40.02 6.68
C SER A 820 -6.76 41.51 6.59
N ARG A 821 -6.64 42.11 5.40
CA ARG A 821 -6.91 43.55 5.21
C ARG A 821 -8.33 43.98 5.59
N ARG A 822 -9.31 43.09 5.40
CA ARG A 822 -10.72 43.34 5.73
C ARG A 822 -11.08 42.91 7.16
N GLY A 823 -10.24 42.09 7.81
CA GLY A 823 -10.48 41.60 9.17
C GLY A 823 -11.87 40.97 9.34
N PRO A 824 -12.62 41.33 10.39
CA PRO A 824 -13.98 40.82 10.63
C PRO A 824 -14.98 41.10 9.49
N ASP A 825 -14.74 42.12 8.68
CA ASP A 825 -15.60 42.49 7.55
C ASP A 825 -15.30 41.67 6.27
N ALA A 826 -14.37 40.71 6.34
CA ALA A 826 -14.13 39.80 5.22
C ALA A 826 -15.34 38.85 5.03
N PRO A 827 -15.76 38.58 3.78
CA PRO A 827 -16.85 37.62 3.52
C PRO A 827 -16.55 36.25 4.13
N GLY A 828 -17.49 35.69 4.89
CA GLY A 828 -17.35 34.38 5.54
C GLY A 828 -16.52 34.36 6.83
N ALA A 829 -15.95 35.50 7.25
CA ALA A 829 -15.10 35.57 8.45
C ALA A 829 -15.86 35.32 9.77
N PRO A 830 -17.07 35.87 9.99
CA PRO A 830 -17.86 35.53 11.18
C PRO A 830 -18.20 34.05 11.26
N GLU A 831 -18.61 33.44 10.14
CA GLU A 831 -18.95 32.02 10.07
C GLU A 831 -17.73 31.13 10.29
N LEU A 832 -16.55 31.54 9.80
CA LEU A 832 -15.29 30.85 10.08
C LEU A 832 -14.93 30.92 11.57
N ALA A 833 -15.03 32.10 12.20
CA ALA A 833 -14.75 32.23 13.63
C ALA A 833 -15.69 31.37 14.48
N GLU A 834 -16.99 31.36 14.17
CA GLU A 834 -17.99 30.54 14.87
C GLU A 834 -17.66 29.05 14.75
N ARG A 835 -17.40 28.54 13.52
CA ARG A 835 -17.00 27.14 13.30
C ARG A 835 -15.75 26.75 14.09
N LEU A 836 -14.72 27.59 14.09
CA LEU A 836 -13.48 27.32 14.81
C LEU A 836 -13.69 27.34 16.34
N SER A 837 -14.56 28.23 16.83
CA SER A 837 -14.94 28.26 18.25
C SER A 837 -15.79 27.08 18.68
N ASP A 838 -16.64 26.53 17.80
CA ASP A 838 -17.35 25.28 18.05
C ASP A 838 -16.39 24.08 18.21
N PHE A 839 -15.22 24.12 17.55
CA PHE A 839 -14.13 23.15 17.77
C PHE A 839 -13.29 23.43 19.03
N GLY A 840 -13.64 24.45 19.81
CA GLY A 840 -13.00 24.76 21.09
C GLY A 840 -11.85 25.78 21.02
N ALA A 841 -11.62 26.42 19.88
CA ALA A 841 -10.59 27.45 19.74
C ALA A 841 -11.11 28.87 20.04
N ARG A 842 -10.28 29.67 20.70
CA ARG A 842 -10.45 31.11 20.83
C ARG A 842 -9.84 31.80 19.61
N VAL A 843 -10.70 32.39 18.78
CA VAL A 843 -10.30 33.04 17.52
C VAL A 843 -10.44 34.56 17.63
N GLY A 844 -9.36 35.28 17.34
CA GLY A 844 -9.37 36.73 17.10
C GLY A 844 -9.21 37.00 15.61
N ILE A 845 -10.11 37.79 15.02
CA ILE A 845 -9.96 38.27 13.63
C ILE A 845 -9.56 39.75 13.66
N VAL A 846 -8.43 40.10 13.04
CA VAL A 846 -7.87 41.45 13.07
C VAL A 846 -7.69 41.99 11.65
N ALA A 847 -8.12 43.23 11.43
CA ALA A 847 -7.91 43.94 10.19
C ALA A 847 -6.49 44.54 10.17
N VAL A 848 -5.61 44.01 9.32
CA VAL A 848 -4.21 44.45 9.20
C VAL A 848 -3.79 44.37 7.74
N ASP A 849 -3.11 45.40 7.27
CA ASP A 849 -2.33 45.30 6.04
C ASP A 849 -0.93 44.80 6.36
N VAL A 850 -0.60 43.59 5.93
CA VAL A 850 0.70 42.97 6.21
C VAL A 850 1.84 43.60 5.42
N THR A 851 1.53 44.48 4.46
CA THR A 851 2.53 45.31 3.75
C THR A 851 2.92 46.56 4.53
N ASP A 852 2.36 46.79 5.73
CA ASP A 852 2.75 47.86 6.64
C ASP A 852 3.52 47.26 7.83
N ALA A 853 4.79 47.65 7.97
CA ALA A 853 5.69 47.10 8.98
C ALA A 853 5.22 47.42 10.41
N ASP A 854 4.73 48.64 10.64
CA ASP A 854 4.29 49.09 11.96
C ASP A 854 3.00 48.35 12.35
N ALA A 855 2.08 48.18 11.40
CA ALA A 855 0.84 47.43 11.64
C ALA A 855 1.09 45.95 11.98
N VAL A 856 2.08 45.31 11.34
CA VAL A 856 2.48 43.93 11.67
C VAL A 856 3.11 43.87 13.06
N ALA A 857 4.00 44.81 13.40
CA ALA A 857 4.64 44.88 14.71
C ALA A 857 3.60 45.09 15.84
N ASP A 858 2.63 45.98 15.64
CA ASP A 858 1.55 46.27 16.59
C ASP A 858 0.69 45.03 16.87
N VAL A 859 0.36 44.26 15.82
CA VAL A 859 -0.47 43.05 15.96
C VAL A 859 0.28 41.95 16.68
N VAL A 860 1.57 41.77 16.39
CA VAL A 860 2.43 40.80 17.10
C VAL A 860 2.60 41.21 18.57
N ALA A 861 2.84 42.49 18.84
CA ALA A 861 2.97 43.01 20.21
C ALA A 861 1.66 42.98 21.01
N GLY A 862 0.52 43.04 20.33
CA GLY A 862 -0.82 42.98 20.93
C GLY A 862 -1.29 41.59 21.34
N ILE A 863 -0.54 40.52 21.03
CA ILE A 863 -0.87 39.15 21.43
C ILE A 863 -0.72 39.01 22.95
N ASP A 864 -1.74 38.41 23.58
CA ASP A 864 -1.78 38.23 25.04
C ASP A 864 -0.59 37.41 25.54
N SER A 865 0.20 37.97 26.45
CA SER A 865 1.38 37.30 26.99
C SER A 865 1.04 36.08 27.86
N ALA A 866 -0.22 35.91 28.26
CA ALA A 866 -0.71 34.68 28.88
C ALA A 866 -0.82 33.50 27.89
N TYR A 867 -0.94 33.79 26.58
CA TYR A 867 -1.03 32.82 25.49
C TYR A 867 -0.04 33.23 24.38
N PRO A 868 1.27 33.11 24.61
CA PRO A 868 2.30 33.72 23.77
C PRO A 868 2.23 33.22 22.32
N LEU A 869 2.68 34.04 21.36
CA LEU A 869 2.79 33.64 19.96
C LEU A 869 3.82 32.51 19.81
N THR A 870 3.36 31.33 19.35
CA THR A 870 4.19 30.13 19.16
C THR A 870 4.27 29.70 17.70
N GLY A 871 3.36 30.18 16.85
CA GLY A 871 3.34 29.83 15.43
C GLY A 871 2.92 30.98 14.50
N VAL A 872 3.51 31.05 13.32
CA VAL A 872 3.11 31.96 12.24
C VAL A 872 2.89 31.16 10.95
N ILE A 873 1.78 31.41 10.26
CA ILE A 873 1.52 30.93 8.90
C ILE A 873 1.19 32.11 7.99
N HIS A 874 1.90 32.23 6.87
CA HIS A 874 1.59 33.21 5.84
C HIS A 874 0.93 32.54 4.64
N ALA A 875 -0.40 32.63 4.58
CA ALA A 875 -1.23 32.11 3.49
C ALA A 875 -1.76 33.21 2.57
N ALA A 876 -1.39 34.48 2.79
CA ALA A 876 -1.78 35.57 1.91
C ALA A 876 -1.12 35.42 0.53
N GLY A 877 -1.84 35.78 -0.53
CA GLY A 877 -1.33 35.75 -1.89
C GLY A 877 -2.19 36.61 -2.81
N LEU A 878 -1.55 37.17 -3.83
CA LEU A 878 -2.18 37.95 -4.89
C LEU A 878 -1.55 37.51 -6.21
N LEU A 879 -2.38 37.22 -7.22
CA LEU A 879 -1.94 37.01 -8.60
C LEU A 879 -2.24 38.24 -9.44
N ASP A 880 -1.32 38.60 -10.32
CA ASP A 880 -1.43 39.67 -11.32
C ASP A 880 -0.60 39.24 -12.54
N ASP A 881 -1.04 38.12 -13.10
CA ASP A 881 -0.34 37.33 -14.10
C ASP A 881 -0.34 38.02 -15.46
N ALA A 882 0.83 38.07 -16.10
CA ALA A 882 1.01 38.53 -17.47
C ALA A 882 2.26 37.86 -18.07
N MET A 883 2.28 37.69 -19.40
CA MET A 883 3.51 37.26 -20.08
C MET A 883 4.61 38.29 -19.83
N VAL A 884 5.87 37.85 -19.73
CA VAL A 884 7.02 38.69 -19.39
C VAL A 884 7.15 39.89 -20.33
N THR A 885 6.76 39.75 -21.60
CA THR A 885 6.75 40.84 -22.59
C THR A 885 5.74 41.94 -22.29
N SER A 886 4.66 41.61 -21.57
CA SER A 886 3.54 42.49 -21.22
C SER A 886 3.47 42.87 -19.74
N GLN A 887 4.27 42.23 -18.88
CA GLN A 887 4.31 42.48 -17.44
C GLN A 887 4.86 43.89 -17.16
N THR A 888 4.19 44.66 -16.30
CA THR A 888 4.67 45.98 -15.85
C THR A 888 5.31 45.93 -14.46
N ARG A 889 6.18 46.91 -14.16
CA ARG A 889 6.80 47.06 -12.84
C ARG A 889 5.77 47.22 -11.72
N GLU A 890 4.66 47.91 -11.97
CA GLU A 890 3.58 48.10 -10.99
C GLU A 890 2.85 46.80 -10.69
N GLN A 891 2.67 45.91 -11.68
CA GLN A 891 2.10 44.59 -11.45
C GLN A 891 3.04 43.74 -10.58
N VAL A 892 4.34 43.73 -10.90
CA VAL A 892 5.35 43.04 -10.08
C VAL A 892 5.36 43.56 -8.65
N ALA A 893 5.37 44.89 -8.46
CA ALA A 893 5.39 45.51 -7.13
C ALA A 893 4.15 45.14 -6.29
N ARG A 894 2.95 45.04 -6.89
CA ARG A 894 1.74 44.62 -6.18
C ARG A 894 1.83 43.19 -5.66
N VAL A 895 2.31 42.27 -6.49
CA VAL A 895 2.48 40.86 -6.13
C VAL A 895 3.59 40.68 -5.11
N TRP A 896 4.72 41.39 -5.31
CA TRP A 896 5.85 41.43 -4.39
C TRP A 896 5.44 41.91 -3.00
N ALA A 897 4.66 42.98 -2.91
CA ALA A 897 4.19 43.52 -1.64
C ALA A 897 3.42 42.48 -0.82
N ALA A 898 2.49 41.76 -1.47
CA ALA A 898 1.63 40.77 -0.80
C ALA A 898 2.38 39.51 -0.31
N LYS A 899 3.58 39.24 -0.84
CA LYS A 899 4.37 38.03 -0.58
C LYS A 899 5.71 38.36 0.07
N ALA A 900 6.64 38.91 -0.69
CA ALA A 900 8.01 39.17 -0.28
C ALA A 900 8.11 40.24 0.82
N THR A 901 7.46 41.40 0.63
CA THR A 901 7.44 42.46 1.65
C THR A 901 6.74 42.00 2.93
N ALA A 902 5.59 41.35 2.82
CA ALA A 902 4.87 40.80 3.96
C ALA A 902 5.69 39.75 4.74
N ALA A 903 6.37 38.84 4.03
CA ALA A 903 7.25 37.85 4.66
C ALA A 903 8.43 38.51 5.39
N ALA A 904 9.01 39.57 4.83
CA ALA A 904 10.07 40.35 5.47
C ALA A 904 9.58 41.03 6.76
N HIS A 905 8.39 41.64 6.76
CA HIS A 905 7.80 42.24 7.96
C HIS A 905 7.53 41.20 9.04
N LEU A 906 6.96 40.04 8.67
CA LEU A 906 6.72 38.95 9.61
C LEU A 906 8.03 38.41 10.19
N HIS A 907 9.05 38.21 9.36
CA HIS A 907 10.37 37.78 9.81
C HIS A 907 10.95 38.74 10.85
N THR A 908 10.93 40.04 10.57
CA THR A 908 11.46 41.08 11.47
C THR A 908 10.66 41.19 12.76
N ALA A 909 9.34 41.20 12.69
CA ALA A 909 8.49 41.33 13.88
C ALA A 909 8.56 40.11 14.82
N THR A 910 8.98 38.94 14.31
CA THR A 910 9.03 37.70 15.09
C THR A 910 10.43 37.09 15.21
N ALA A 911 11.49 37.87 14.97
CA ALA A 911 12.88 37.38 15.04
C ALA A 911 13.26 37.01 16.48
N ASP A 912 12.87 37.83 17.46
CA ASP A 912 13.24 37.66 18.88
C ASP A 912 12.20 36.88 19.71
N LEU A 913 11.18 36.32 19.06
CA LEU A 913 10.11 35.57 19.73
C LEU A 913 10.40 34.06 19.76
N PRO A 914 9.99 33.34 20.82
CA PRO A 914 10.22 31.91 20.97
C PRO A 914 9.24 31.08 20.11
N LEU A 915 9.20 31.37 18.80
CA LEU A 915 8.38 30.61 17.88
C LEU A 915 8.85 29.16 17.82
N ARG A 916 7.89 28.24 17.68
CA ARG A 916 8.15 26.86 17.27
C ARG A 916 7.89 26.66 15.80
N MET A 917 6.94 27.41 15.23
CA MET A 917 6.51 27.29 13.84
C MET A 917 6.57 28.62 13.09
N PHE A 918 7.11 28.61 11.87
CA PHE A 918 7.05 29.73 10.94
C PHE A 918 6.94 29.18 9.50
N VAL A 919 5.71 29.13 8.97
CA VAL A 919 5.42 28.50 7.67
C VAL A 919 5.01 29.57 6.66
N MET A 920 5.69 29.59 5.52
CA MET A 920 5.41 30.48 4.40
C MET A 920 4.79 29.69 3.25
N PHE A 921 3.59 30.06 2.80
CA PHE A 921 3.00 29.46 1.60
C PHE A 921 3.59 30.15 0.37
N SER A 922 4.56 29.46 -0.22
CA SER A 922 5.19 29.79 -1.49
C SER A 922 4.43 29.12 -2.64
N SER A 923 5.02 29.09 -3.84
CA SER A 923 4.48 28.41 -5.01
C SER A 923 5.56 27.70 -5.80
N ALA A 924 5.20 26.54 -6.37
CA ALA A 924 6.05 25.81 -7.31
C ALA A 924 6.54 26.70 -8.47
N ALA A 925 5.79 27.74 -8.86
CA ALA A 925 6.20 28.72 -9.87
C ALA A 925 7.53 29.43 -9.54
N GLY A 926 7.85 29.67 -8.25
CA GLY A 926 9.13 30.23 -7.83
C GLY A 926 10.31 29.27 -8.01
N VAL A 927 10.05 27.97 -7.97
CA VAL A 927 11.07 26.90 -8.04
C VAL A 927 11.29 26.40 -9.45
N VAL A 928 10.22 26.09 -10.19
CA VAL A 928 10.30 25.51 -11.55
C VAL A 928 10.02 26.51 -12.67
N GLY A 929 9.47 27.69 -12.35
CA GLY A 929 8.98 28.65 -13.34
C GLY A 929 7.60 28.27 -13.87
N ASN A 930 6.75 29.27 -14.11
CA ASN A 930 5.49 29.07 -14.82
C ASN A 930 5.24 30.24 -15.78
N ALA A 931 4.80 29.91 -17.00
CA ALA A 931 4.56 30.91 -18.03
C ALA A 931 3.45 31.88 -17.60
N GLY A 932 3.69 33.18 -17.75
CA GLY A 932 2.76 34.24 -17.35
C GLY A 932 2.81 34.63 -15.88
N GLN A 933 3.72 34.04 -15.08
CA GLN A 933 3.76 34.26 -13.62
C GLN A 933 5.07 34.88 -13.13
N ALA A 934 5.79 35.61 -13.99
CA ALA A 934 7.13 36.13 -13.68
C ALA A 934 7.21 36.95 -12.38
N GLY A 935 6.29 37.89 -12.16
CA GLY A 935 6.24 38.68 -10.92
C GLY A 935 5.89 37.85 -9.68
N TYR A 936 5.01 36.86 -9.82
CA TYR A 936 4.62 35.96 -8.73
C TYR A 936 5.74 34.97 -8.38
N ALA A 937 6.39 34.38 -9.39
CA ALA A 937 7.54 33.52 -9.20
C ALA A 937 8.71 34.25 -8.53
N ALA A 938 9.00 35.50 -8.94
CA ALA A 938 10.02 36.34 -8.30
C ALA A 938 9.75 36.55 -6.80
N ALA A 939 8.52 36.91 -6.44
CA ALA A 939 8.15 37.14 -5.05
C ALA A 939 8.24 35.85 -4.20
N ASN A 940 7.84 34.71 -4.75
CA ASN A 940 7.92 33.43 -4.04
C ASN A 940 9.37 32.93 -3.89
N ALA A 941 10.23 33.13 -4.89
CA ALA A 941 11.66 32.80 -4.78
C ALA A 941 12.36 33.61 -3.68
N PHE A 942 12.00 34.89 -3.51
CA PHE A 942 12.45 35.69 -2.36
C PHE A 942 11.98 35.10 -1.03
N VAL A 943 10.70 34.69 -0.93
CA VAL A 943 10.14 34.07 0.28
C VAL A 943 10.88 32.78 0.63
N ASP A 944 11.14 31.93 -0.36
CA ASP A 944 11.89 30.68 -0.19
C ASP A 944 13.31 30.95 0.37
N ALA A 945 14.00 31.93 -0.21
CA ALA A 945 15.33 32.34 0.25
C ALA A 945 15.30 32.98 1.65
N LEU A 946 14.26 33.77 1.97
CA LEU A 946 14.12 34.39 3.30
C LEU A 946 13.92 33.32 4.38
N VAL A 947 13.18 32.25 4.08
CA VAL A 947 13.01 31.12 5.00
C VAL A 947 14.33 30.36 5.19
N ALA A 948 15.07 30.09 4.11
CA ALA A 948 16.40 29.47 4.21
C ALA A 948 17.36 30.34 5.06
N HIS A 949 17.37 31.65 4.84
CA HIS A 949 18.12 32.61 5.67
C HIS A 949 17.68 32.58 7.13
N ARG A 950 16.37 32.54 7.40
CA ARG A 950 15.82 32.45 8.76
C ARG A 950 16.30 31.18 9.47
N ARG A 951 16.34 30.03 8.78
CA ARG A 951 16.89 28.79 9.34
C ARG A 951 18.38 28.86 9.60
N ALA A 952 19.15 29.52 8.74
CA ALA A 952 20.58 29.73 8.95
C ALA A 952 20.88 30.57 10.22
N LEU A 953 19.92 31.39 10.67
CA LEU A 953 19.97 32.10 11.95
C LEU A 953 19.57 31.24 13.17
N GLY A 954 19.25 29.96 12.97
CA GLY A 954 18.75 29.04 14.01
C GLY A 954 17.29 29.26 14.39
N LEU A 955 16.54 30.06 13.61
CA LEU A 955 15.12 30.33 13.84
C LEU A 955 14.25 29.33 13.05
N PRO A 956 13.06 28.95 13.53
CA PRO A 956 12.17 28.04 12.81
C PRO A 956 11.73 28.68 11.48
N GLY A 957 11.58 27.83 10.45
CA GLY A 957 11.20 28.25 9.11
C GLY A 957 10.97 27.09 8.14
N HIS A 958 9.81 27.09 7.49
CA HIS A 958 9.47 26.21 6.36
C HIS A 958 8.76 27.00 5.25
N SER A 959 9.25 26.88 4.03
CA SER A 959 8.60 27.40 2.83
C SER A 959 7.99 26.23 2.07
N LEU A 960 6.68 26.28 1.85
CA LEU A 960 5.95 25.26 1.12
C LEU A 960 5.56 25.82 -0.25
N ALA A 961 6.30 25.41 -1.27
CA ALA A 961 6.06 25.77 -2.65
C ALA A 961 4.92 24.91 -3.23
N TRP A 962 3.69 25.41 -3.08
CA TRP A 962 2.48 24.70 -3.49
C TRP A 962 2.30 24.68 -5.02
N GLY A 963 1.86 23.54 -5.53
CA GLY A 963 1.19 23.41 -6.82
C GLY A 963 -0.20 24.04 -6.81
N LEU A 964 -0.95 23.84 -7.91
CA LEU A 964 -2.30 24.39 -8.05
C LEU A 964 -3.26 23.72 -7.06
N TRP A 965 -4.09 24.46 -6.33
CA TRP A 965 -5.15 23.90 -5.48
C TRP A 965 -6.50 23.89 -6.21
N ALA A 966 -7.20 22.77 -6.21
CA ALA A 966 -8.42 22.52 -6.98
C ALA A 966 -9.61 23.42 -6.61
N GLN A 967 -9.78 23.75 -5.32
CA GLN A 967 -10.93 24.50 -4.81
C GLN A 967 -10.73 26.03 -4.82
N ALA A 968 -9.63 26.56 -5.34
CA ALA A 968 -9.32 28.00 -5.31
C ALA A 968 -10.14 28.83 -6.33
N SER A 969 -11.47 28.86 -6.13
CA SER A 969 -12.44 29.72 -6.82
C SER A 969 -12.40 31.13 -6.23
N GLU A 970 -11.42 31.92 -6.66
CA GLU A 970 -11.39 33.39 -6.76
C GLU A 970 -10.07 33.79 -7.43
N MET A 971 -8.99 33.06 -7.11
CA MET A 971 -7.62 33.26 -7.61
C MET A 971 -7.41 32.73 -9.04
N THR A 972 -8.19 31.75 -9.48
CA THR A 972 -8.14 31.13 -10.82
C THR A 972 -9.24 31.62 -11.77
N GLY A 973 -10.08 32.58 -11.34
CA GLY A 973 -11.28 33.02 -12.07
C GLY A 973 -11.05 33.69 -13.43
N HIS A 974 -9.79 33.88 -13.83
CA HIS A 974 -9.37 34.45 -15.12
C HIS A 974 -8.67 33.44 -16.04
N MET A 975 -8.47 32.19 -15.59
CA MET A 975 -7.77 31.17 -16.38
C MET A 975 -8.76 30.44 -17.29
N GLY A 976 -8.49 30.46 -18.60
CA GLY A 976 -9.24 29.71 -19.58
C GLY A 976 -8.90 28.22 -19.51
N ARG A 977 -9.76 27.38 -20.09
CA ARG A 977 -9.53 25.92 -20.22
C ARG A 977 -8.20 25.57 -20.91
N ALA A 978 -7.61 26.51 -21.65
CA ALA A 978 -6.30 26.41 -22.28
C ALA A 978 -5.11 26.56 -21.31
N ASP A 979 -5.28 27.22 -20.17
CA ASP A 979 -4.21 27.45 -19.18
C ASP A 979 -3.96 26.22 -18.29
N LEU A 980 -4.99 25.38 -18.10
CA LEU A 980 -4.87 24.08 -17.40
C LEU A 980 -4.02 23.06 -18.18
N THR A 981 -3.99 23.16 -19.51
CA THR A 981 -3.15 22.34 -20.41
C THR A 981 -1.68 22.75 -20.43
N ARG A 982 -1.32 23.92 -19.85
CA ARG A 982 0.06 24.47 -19.89
C ARG A 982 0.90 24.07 -18.68
N LEU A 983 0.31 23.44 -17.67
CA LEU A 983 1.04 22.94 -16.50
C LEU A 983 1.80 21.68 -16.91
N ARG A 984 3.10 21.64 -16.61
CA ARG A 984 4.05 20.55 -16.93
C ARG A 984 3.71 19.24 -16.21
N GLY A 985 2.56 18.63 -16.52
CA GLY A 985 2.13 17.34 -15.97
C GLY A 985 1.71 17.36 -14.49
N MET A 986 1.51 18.54 -13.87
CA MET A 986 1.09 18.66 -12.46
C MET A 986 -0.44 18.74 -12.34
N LYS A 987 -1.02 17.96 -11.43
CA LYS A 987 -2.46 17.94 -11.15
C LYS A 987 -2.84 18.97 -10.08
N PRO A 988 -4.07 19.50 -10.11
CA PRO A 988 -4.58 20.31 -9.02
C PRO A 988 -4.72 19.48 -7.72
N LEU A 989 -4.14 19.96 -6.63
CA LEU A 989 -4.23 19.42 -5.28
C LEU A 989 -5.64 19.61 -4.70
N SER A 990 -6.27 18.54 -4.22
CA SER A 990 -7.46 18.66 -3.39
C SER A 990 -7.11 19.29 -2.04
N SER A 991 -8.09 19.91 -1.36
CA SER A 991 -7.87 20.52 -0.05
C SER A 991 -7.35 19.51 0.99
N GLU A 992 -7.88 18.29 0.97
CA GLU A 992 -7.45 17.20 1.85
C GLU A 992 -6.01 16.78 1.56
N ARG A 993 -5.64 16.66 0.27
CA ARG A 993 -4.27 16.31 -0.13
C ARG A 993 -3.28 17.40 0.27
N GLY A 994 -3.64 18.67 0.04
CA GLY A 994 -2.81 19.81 0.45
C GLY A 994 -2.57 19.84 1.96
N LEU A 995 -3.60 19.63 2.78
CA LEU A 995 -3.45 19.56 4.25
C LEU A 995 -2.62 18.35 4.70
N ALA A 996 -2.76 17.18 4.05
CA ALA A 996 -1.92 16.03 4.34
C ALA A 996 -0.44 16.27 3.98
N LEU A 997 -0.17 16.99 2.88
CA LEU A 997 1.20 17.38 2.51
C LEU A 997 1.77 18.43 3.47
N LEU A 998 0.94 19.33 4.03
CA LEU A 998 1.34 20.24 5.09
C LEU A 998 1.80 19.45 6.33
N ASP A 999 1.01 18.48 6.78
CA ASP A 999 1.35 17.61 7.91
C ASP A 999 2.64 16.82 7.70
N ALA A 1000 2.85 16.36 6.46
CA ALA A 1000 4.05 15.62 6.10
C ALA A 1000 5.27 16.53 6.02
N ALA A 1001 5.15 17.71 5.40
CA ALA A 1001 6.27 18.63 5.17
C ALA A 1001 6.89 19.12 6.48
N CYS A 1002 6.08 19.30 7.52
CA CYS A 1002 6.57 19.71 8.85
C CYS A 1002 7.48 18.67 9.52
N ARG A 1003 7.48 17.42 9.06
CA ARG A 1003 8.38 16.35 9.55
C ARG A 1003 9.76 16.39 8.92
N PHE A 1004 9.94 17.09 7.80
CA PHE A 1004 11.22 17.18 7.11
C PHE A 1004 12.07 18.33 7.65
N ALA A 1005 13.39 18.10 7.71
CA ALA A 1005 14.37 19.11 8.13
C ALA A 1005 14.66 20.17 7.05
N HIS A 1006 14.22 19.97 5.80
CA HIS A 1006 14.57 20.88 4.71
C HIS A 1006 13.78 22.21 4.77
N PRO A 1007 14.42 23.39 4.56
CA PRO A 1007 13.76 24.71 4.59
C PRO A 1007 12.66 24.89 3.54
N LEU A 1008 12.88 24.35 2.34
CA LEU A 1008 12.02 24.53 1.18
C LEU A 1008 11.52 23.16 0.72
N MET A 1009 10.21 23.00 0.63
CA MET A 1009 9.57 21.80 0.12
C MET A 1009 8.61 22.18 -1.00
N VAL A 1010 8.67 21.46 -2.12
CA VAL A 1010 7.72 21.60 -3.22
C VAL A 1010 6.62 20.56 -3.03
N ALA A 1011 5.38 21.02 -2.94
CA ALA A 1011 4.21 20.19 -2.70
C ALA A 1011 3.32 20.19 -3.96
N VAL A 1012 3.35 19.10 -4.72
CA VAL A 1012 2.68 18.94 -6.02
C VAL A 1012 2.11 17.52 -6.16
N ASP A 1013 1.18 17.31 -7.09
CA ASP A 1013 0.58 16.00 -7.41
C ASP A 1013 0.72 15.64 -8.90
#